data_AF-A0A415MZX4-F1
#
_entry.id   AF-A0A415MZX4-F1
#
_cell.length_a   1.000
_cell.length_b   1.000
_cell.length_c   1.000
_cell.angle_alpha   90.00
_cell.angle_beta   90.00
_cell.angle_gamma   90.00
#
_symmetry.space_group_name_H-M   'P 1'
#
loop_
_entity.id
_entity.type
_entity.pdbx_description
1 polymer ?
#
loop_
_entity_poly.entity_id
_entity_poly.type
_entity_poly.pdbx_seq_one_letter_code
_entity_poly.pdbx_strand_id
1 'polypeptide(L)'
;MKKTQSIIFLLLMCMRSVAQLPEYGLHIQSYPLQNSEFTSMVLEDGKPIETKGDKITLSFNLWVRPDNVFGTVFRIITENNKNIDLMYSVSENDRRFPILVTGDAVHPIQKEVRRETWTSASLTLDVKEGNITVLYDSTEINVNYIGLKGTQKLRFAFGYCPYEGFSLADVASVNLRDISIKRGLQEIRLWKMARHNKEVCYDEISHSPASGKNTRWIIDQYITWKKIHSQQFKSSPSVAFDPTVGTFYIANNKQKLYVFHTDERITDTIQVKGGEFVANYPNQLIYLPEQHQLLSYNLNENLYSFFDPASQSWKGTQAAVQEHDYWNNTLVYNPANSSLISFGGYGHYHYNNKLLICYPYEDTPQRHLNLTNIHPRYSSSSVIVDSTLYIFGGRGCPSGRQELSPRNYYDLYAVNLLTQQANKLWELTQVPDGGDFQPSENMVYDTEKKCFYFFSTQQGGTLMKIDTQTPHFELMSLPIGLKLEAQYMYTNIYYSPKQKKLYTVIHQAEVSGKADIGIYELNFPPIPISSFKQPDVVADNTSQNDQPSIWLYIIVGILVIAGMGVFYYRKKKAEINRVKTTTENNKKAETNSLQSETANGSLINDISEIKIEMPIHTETTTFHNYDFSKGCVCFFGGFHVVDKEGNDITALFTPTLKALLILLILYTGRDSKGIIGHKLIQLLWYDKTDESAKNNRNVYMSKLRGLLEKVGDIKILNQNGFWSIQFEEGTICDYLEALHLYKENNSQNLEKLLELLLHGMMLPNMETDWIDTFKNDFSNSTIDLLCRLLKREDLSETLKLKIADTLFQHDYIHEEALCVKCRILCQQGKKGLAKTVYDTFCKEYAASLGTEYKFSLMEIIDEQN
;
A
#
# COMPACT_ATOMS: atom_id res chain seq x y z
N MET A 1 22.65 31.22 -41.75
CA MET A 1 21.86 32.03 -40.79
C MET A 1 20.53 31.39 -40.40
N LYS A 2 19.62 31.03 -41.33
CA LYS A 2 18.32 30.42 -40.97
C LYS A 2 18.42 29.11 -40.18
N LYS A 3 19.34 28.19 -40.55
CA LYS A 3 19.56 26.93 -39.79
C LYS A 3 20.10 27.16 -38.37
N THR A 4 20.99 28.14 -38.20
CA THR A 4 21.56 28.51 -36.90
C THR A 4 20.52 29.15 -35.99
N GLN A 5 19.63 29.98 -36.54
CA GLN A 5 18.49 30.55 -35.81
C GLN A 5 17.45 29.50 -35.44
N SER A 6 17.17 28.52 -36.30
CA SER A 6 16.28 27.39 -35.96
C SER A 6 16.86 26.50 -34.86
N ILE A 7 18.18 26.27 -34.85
CA ILE A 7 18.85 25.51 -33.78
C ILE A 7 18.83 26.28 -32.46
N ILE A 8 19.09 27.59 -32.48
CA ILE A 8 18.99 28.45 -31.29
C ILE A 8 17.56 28.53 -30.78
N PHE A 9 16.56 28.58 -31.67
CA PHE A 9 15.15 28.56 -31.31
C PHE A 9 14.72 27.19 -30.76
N LEU A 10 15.23 26.08 -31.31
CA LEU A 10 15.03 24.74 -30.77
C LEU A 10 15.69 24.59 -29.39
N LEU A 11 16.92 25.10 -29.22
CA LEU A 11 17.63 25.13 -27.94
C LEU A 11 16.91 26.02 -26.92
N LEU A 12 16.35 27.16 -27.33
CA LEU A 12 15.51 28.02 -26.49
C LEU A 12 14.17 27.36 -26.13
N MET A 13 13.57 26.58 -27.03
CA MET A 13 12.38 25.77 -26.74
C MET A 13 12.71 24.60 -25.81
N CYS A 14 13.83 23.90 -26.00
CA CYS A 14 14.30 22.85 -25.10
C CYS A 14 14.72 23.41 -23.73
N MET A 15 15.21 24.65 -23.66
CA MET A 15 15.47 25.38 -22.40
C MET A 15 14.16 25.90 -21.76
N ARG A 16 13.05 25.98 -22.49
CA ARG A 16 11.70 26.21 -21.94
C ARG A 16 10.99 24.93 -21.51
N SER A 17 11.54 23.76 -21.86
CA SER A 17 11.13 22.45 -21.33
C SER A 17 11.85 22.08 -20.02
N VAL A 18 12.47 23.05 -19.34
CA VAL A 18 12.82 22.85 -17.93
C VAL A 18 11.49 22.77 -17.20
N ALA A 19 11.14 21.58 -16.71
CA ALA A 19 10.02 21.38 -15.81
C ALA A 19 10.04 22.54 -14.80
N GLN A 20 8.98 23.36 -14.81
CA GLN A 20 8.90 24.54 -13.97
C GLN A 20 9.16 24.08 -12.55
N LEU A 21 10.32 24.46 -11.99
CA LEU A 21 10.71 24.03 -10.65
C LEU A 21 9.55 24.39 -9.72
N PRO A 22 9.01 23.42 -8.97
CA PRO A 22 7.90 23.69 -8.09
C PRO A 22 8.27 24.82 -7.14
N GLU A 23 7.30 25.69 -6.88
CA GLU A 23 7.55 26.87 -6.07
C GLU A 23 8.08 26.47 -4.69
N TYR A 24 9.15 27.13 -4.27
CA TYR A 24 9.87 26.81 -3.05
C TYR A 24 10.25 28.06 -2.26
N GLY A 25 10.61 27.85 -1.01
CA GLY A 25 10.94 28.88 -0.05
C GLY A 25 10.31 28.59 1.32
N LEU A 26 10.59 29.48 2.26
CA LEU A 26 9.99 29.51 3.59
C LEU A 26 9.01 30.68 3.67
N HIS A 27 7.75 30.43 4.01
CA HIS A 27 6.81 31.49 4.39
C HIS A 27 7.01 31.83 5.88
N ILE A 28 7.41 33.06 6.14
CA ILE A 28 7.41 33.66 7.47
C ILE A 28 5.97 34.05 7.83
N GLN A 29 5.31 33.23 8.64
CA GLN A 29 3.98 33.54 9.15
C GLN A 29 4.08 34.57 10.28
N SER A 30 3.17 35.55 10.24
CA SER A 30 3.06 36.62 11.25
C SER A 30 1.59 36.96 11.53
N TYR A 31 1.26 38.22 11.80
CA TYR A 31 -0.13 38.68 11.97
C TYR A 31 -1.04 38.17 10.83
N PRO A 32 -2.25 37.68 11.12
CA PRO A 32 -3.02 37.80 12.37
C PRO A 32 -2.80 36.70 13.42
N LEU A 33 -1.77 35.85 13.26
CA LEU A 33 -1.45 34.83 14.26
C LEU A 33 -0.99 35.45 15.58
N GLN A 34 -0.95 34.66 16.66
CA GLN A 34 -0.34 35.09 17.91
C GLN A 34 1.19 34.98 17.82
N ASN A 35 1.92 35.78 18.60
CA ASN A 35 3.41 35.80 18.55
C ASN A 35 4.05 34.43 18.77
N SER A 36 3.44 33.54 19.57
CA SER A 36 3.91 32.16 19.79
C SER A 36 3.85 31.28 18.54
N GLU A 37 3.04 31.66 17.56
CA GLU A 37 2.83 30.96 16.29
C GLU A 37 3.62 31.59 15.13
N PHE A 38 4.33 32.69 15.38
CA PHE A 38 5.14 33.31 14.35
C PHE A 38 6.27 32.39 13.92
N THR A 39 6.61 32.47 12.64
CA THR A 39 7.75 31.74 12.11
C THR A 39 9.03 32.45 12.53
N SER A 40 9.93 31.70 13.17
CA SER A 40 11.32 32.11 13.39
C SER A 40 12.23 31.22 12.57
N MET A 41 13.30 31.77 11.99
CA MET A 41 14.34 30.98 11.33
C MET A 41 15.71 31.53 11.70
N VAL A 42 16.51 30.77 12.44
CA VAL A 42 17.90 31.12 12.78
C VAL A 42 18.87 30.38 11.88
N LEU A 43 19.93 31.05 11.44
CA LEU A 43 21.02 30.41 10.70
C LEU A 43 22.00 29.75 11.67
N GLU A 44 22.70 28.70 11.21
CA GLU A 44 23.69 27.94 11.98
C GLU A 44 23.15 27.37 13.30
N ASP A 45 21.88 26.98 13.34
CA ASP A 45 21.19 26.57 14.57
C ASP A 45 21.33 27.61 15.70
N GLY A 46 21.37 28.89 15.33
CA GLY A 46 21.53 30.02 16.24
C GLY A 46 22.97 30.32 16.66
N LYS A 47 23.95 29.52 16.22
CA LYS A 47 25.38 29.76 16.50
C LYS A 47 25.90 30.96 15.69
N PRO A 48 26.88 31.70 16.23
CA PRO A 48 27.47 32.82 15.51
C PRO A 48 28.35 32.38 14.34
N ILE A 49 28.28 33.13 13.25
CA ILE A 49 29.22 33.05 12.13
C ILE A 49 30.38 34.02 12.38
N GLU A 50 31.61 33.51 12.32
CA GLU A 50 32.81 34.33 12.48
C GLU A 50 33.03 35.23 11.26
N THR A 51 33.43 36.49 11.49
CA THR A 51 33.74 37.43 10.40
C THR A 51 35.16 37.25 9.89
N LYS A 52 36.08 36.84 10.78
CA LYS A 52 37.54 36.76 10.55
C LYS A 52 38.14 38.08 10.05
N GLY A 53 37.49 39.21 10.38
CA GLY A 53 37.87 40.54 9.91
C GLY A 53 37.57 40.81 8.43
N ASP A 54 36.87 39.91 7.73
CA ASP A 54 36.43 40.12 6.35
C ASP A 54 35.01 40.67 6.27
N LYS A 55 34.67 41.23 5.11
CA LYS A 55 33.29 41.66 4.82
C LYS A 55 32.36 40.46 4.82
N ILE A 56 31.23 40.56 5.50
CA ILE A 56 30.16 39.55 5.45
C ILE A 56 29.03 40.08 4.59
N THR A 57 28.68 39.37 3.53
CA THR A 57 27.54 39.71 2.67
C THR A 57 26.45 38.67 2.83
N LEU A 58 25.31 39.08 3.36
CA LEU A 58 24.06 38.32 3.37
C LEU A 58 23.30 38.64 2.08
N SER A 59 22.83 37.65 1.35
CA SER A 59 21.99 37.82 0.14
C SER A 59 20.81 36.88 0.19
N PHE A 60 19.64 37.31 -0.23
CA PHE A 60 18.43 36.47 -0.27
C PHE A 60 17.38 37.05 -1.22
N ASN A 61 16.43 36.22 -1.62
CA ASN A 61 15.24 36.63 -2.35
C ASN A 61 14.05 36.68 -1.39
N LEU A 62 13.24 37.72 -1.51
CA LEU A 62 12.04 37.94 -0.72
C LEU A 62 10.81 38.15 -1.60
N TRP A 63 9.67 37.64 -1.15
CA TRP A 63 8.36 37.89 -1.73
C TRP A 63 7.47 38.45 -0.63
N VAL A 64 7.06 39.71 -0.75
CA VAL A 64 6.24 40.35 0.26
C VAL A 64 4.78 39.96 0.07
N ARG A 65 4.17 39.39 1.11
CA ARG A 65 2.77 39.00 1.08
C ARG A 65 1.87 40.17 1.53
N PRO A 66 0.65 40.29 0.97
CA PRO A 66 -0.21 41.45 1.22
C PRO A 66 -0.90 41.43 2.59
N ASP A 67 -0.93 40.28 3.26
CA ASP A 67 -1.55 40.04 4.57
C ASP A 67 -0.92 40.86 5.71
N ASN A 68 0.41 41.00 5.73
CA ASN A 68 1.08 41.87 6.70
C ASN A 68 2.40 42.44 6.18
N VAL A 69 2.36 43.67 5.65
CA VAL A 69 3.52 44.41 5.14
C VAL A 69 4.03 45.40 6.19
N PHE A 70 4.34 44.93 7.38
CA PHE A 70 4.85 45.77 8.47
C PHE A 70 5.68 44.93 9.46
N GLY A 71 6.74 45.52 10.01
CA GLY A 71 7.59 44.87 11.00
C GLY A 71 8.87 44.24 10.43
N THR A 72 9.50 43.39 11.23
CA THR A 72 10.84 42.84 10.97
C THR A 72 10.85 41.79 9.86
N VAL A 73 11.81 41.87 8.95
CA VAL A 73 12.13 40.82 7.97
C VAL A 73 13.27 39.94 8.47
N PHE A 74 14.37 40.56 8.90
CA PHE A 74 15.47 39.89 9.56
C PHE A 74 16.15 40.78 10.60
N ARG A 75 16.86 40.15 11.52
CA ARG A 75 17.69 40.75 12.56
C ARG A 75 19.05 40.08 12.61
N ILE A 76 20.11 40.89 12.69
CA ILE A 76 21.49 40.46 12.91
C ILE A 76 21.94 40.96 14.28
N ILE A 77 22.61 40.11 15.04
CA ILE A 77 23.11 40.43 16.38
C ILE A 77 24.62 40.20 16.44
N THR A 78 25.37 41.22 16.87
CA THR A 78 26.82 41.13 17.10
C THR A 78 27.13 40.51 18.47
N GLU A 79 28.37 40.09 18.72
CA GLU A 79 28.80 39.62 20.05
C GLU A 79 28.65 40.68 21.15
N ASN A 80 28.61 41.96 20.79
CA ASN A 80 28.47 43.08 21.70
C ASN A 80 27.00 43.51 21.88
N ASN A 81 26.04 42.61 21.58
CA ASN A 81 24.60 42.83 21.74
C ASN A 81 24.06 44.04 20.95
N LYS A 82 24.65 44.32 19.78
CA LYS A 82 24.14 45.32 18.85
C LYS A 82 23.30 44.67 17.76
N ASN A 83 22.16 45.29 17.43
CA ASN A 83 21.23 44.82 16.40
C ASN A 83 21.37 45.62 15.10
N ILE A 84 21.19 44.92 13.99
CA ILE A 84 21.04 45.47 12.64
C ILE A 84 19.83 44.77 12.02
N ASP A 85 18.79 45.54 11.72
CA ASP A 85 17.50 44.99 11.30
C ASP A 85 17.10 45.54 9.93
N LEU A 86 16.51 44.68 9.10
CA LEU A 86 15.72 45.13 7.96
C LEU A 86 14.24 44.97 8.31
N MET A 87 13.48 46.05 8.20
CA MET A 87 12.07 46.09 8.56
C MET A 87 11.25 46.80 7.48
N TYR A 88 9.94 46.58 7.47
CA TYR A 88 8.99 47.39 6.71
C TYR A 88 8.26 48.36 7.64
N SER A 89 8.26 49.62 7.25
CA SER A 89 7.56 50.70 7.95
C SER A 89 6.46 51.31 7.09
N VAL A 90 5.60 52.07 7.73
CA VAL A 90 4.49 52.81 7.12
C VAL A 90 4.87 54.28 6.98
N SER A 91 4.60 54.86 5.81
CA SER A 91 4.65 56.32 5.62
C SER A 91 3.25 56.91 5.39
N GLU A 92 3.20 58.19 5.02
CA GLU A 92 1.97 58.83 4.56
C GLU A 92 1.25 58.03 3.46
N ASN A 93 -0.07 58.09 3.44
CA ASN A 93 -0.96 57.39 2.51
C ASN A 93 -0.82 55.86 2.51
N ASP A 94 -0.47 55.25 3.66
CA ASP A 94 -0.35 53.80 3.83
C ASP A 94 0.72 53.14 2.93
N ARG A 95 1.64 53.93 2.37
CA ARG A 95 2.76 53.39 1.59
C ARG A 95 3.73 52.66 2.49
N ARG A 96 4.34 51.60 1.96
CA ARG A 96 5.24 50.71 2.70
C ARG A 96 6.65 50.82 2.15
N PHE A 97 7.62 51.01 3.04
CA PHE A 97 9.03 51.18 2.67
C PHE A 97 9.93 50.27 3.52
N PRO A 98 11.01 49.71 2.95
CA PRO A 98 12.05 49.08 3.72
C PRO A 98 12.84 50.14 4.49
N ILE A 99 13.18 49.82 5.73
CA ILE A 99 14.05 50.60 6.58
C ILE A 99 15.17 49.69 7.11
N LEU A 100 16.39 50.21 7.15
CA LEU A 100 17.48 49.61 7.92
C LEU A 100 17.50 50.27 9.30
N VAL A 101 17.49 49.47 10.36
CA VAL A 101 17.58 49.95 11.74
C VAL A 101 18.92 49.50 12.33
N THR A 102 19.68 50.44 12.90
CA THR A 102 20.99 50.19 13.51
C THR A 102 21.02 50.80 14.91
N GLY A 103 20.85 49.98 15.96
CA GLY A 103 20.53 50.49 17.30
C GLY A 103 19.23 51.30 17.26
N ASP A 104 19.28 52.58 17.63
CA ASP A 104 18.12 53.48 17.66
C ASP A 104 17.95 54.29 16.35
N ALA A 105 18.88 54.19 15.41
CA ALA A 105 18.85 54.96 14.16
C ALA A 105 18.06 54.23 13.06
N VAL A 106 17.22 54.97 12.35
CA VAL A 106 16.39 54.48 11.24
C VAL A 106 16.88 55.08 9.93
N HIS A 107 17.19 54.24 8.94
CA HIS A 107 17.68 54.62 7.62
C HIS A 107 16.71 54.14 6.53
N PRO A 108 15.86 55.03 5.99
CA PRO A 108 14.89 54.65 4.96
C PRO A 108 15.55 54.27 3.63
N ILE A 109 15.06 53.20 3.01
CA ILE A 109 15.37 52.86 1.62
C ILE A 109 14.26 53.45 0.75
N GLN A 110 14.61 54.42 -0.11
CA GLN A 110 13.66 55.19 -0.93
C GLN A 110 13.12 54.36 -2.12
N LYS A 111 12.49 53.24 -1.81
CA LYS A 111 11.94 52.27 -2.75
C LYS A 111 10.70 51.63 -2.14
N GLU A 112 9.53 51.89 -2.71
CA GLU A 112 8.29 51.33 -2.21
C GLU A 112 8.29 49.79 -2.35
N VAL A 113 7.74 49.12 -1.35
CA VAL A 113 7.71 47.65 -1.28
C VAL A 113 6.78 47.09 -2.36
N ARG A 114 7.34 46.26 -3.25
CA ARG A 114 6.56 45.51 -4.23
C ARG A 114 6.03 44.23 -3.59
N ARG A 115 4.71 44.11 -3.56
CA ARG A 115 3.99 42.92 -3.09
C ARG A 115 3.88 41.91 -4.23
N GLU A 116 3.77 40.64 -3.87
CA GLU A 116 3.50 39.55 -4.81
C GLU A 116 4.49 39.44 -5.98
N THR A 117 5.75 39.78 -5.71
CA THR A 117 6.86 39.60 -6.65
C THR A 117 8.14 39.28 -5.90
N TRP A 118 8.97 38.43 -6.51
CA TRP A 118 10.31 38.17 -5.98
C TRP A 118 11.19 39.40 -6.18
N THR A 119 11.86 39.78 -5.10
CA THR A 119 12.79 40.90 -5.01
C THR A 119 14.08 40.42 -4.38
N SER A 120 15.22 40.82 -4.93
CA SER A 120 16.52 40.50 -4.32
C SER A 120 16.89 41.55 -3.27
N ALA A 121 17.41 41.09 -2.14
CA ALA A 121 18.02 41.94 -1.12
C ALA A 121 19.40 41.42 -0.75
N SER A 122 20.34 42.33 -0.52
CA SER A 122 21.64 42.00 0.07
C SER A 122 22.11 43.04 1.07
N LEU A 123 22.81 42.58 2.09
CA LEU A 123 23.41 43.39 3.14
C LEU A 123 24.89 43.04 3.25
N THR A 124 25.78 43.99 2.96
CA THR A 124 27.23 43.85 3.14
C THR A 124 27.68 44.60 4.39
N LEU A 125 28.22 43.86 5.35
CA LEU A 125 28.77 44.32 6.61
C LEU A 125 30.29 44.43 6.50
N ASP A 126 30.80 45.67 6.46
CA ASP A 126 32.23 45.95 6.54
C ASP A 126 32.65 46.16 7.99
N VAL A 127 33.10 45.08 8.64
CA VAL A 127 33.49 45.09 10.05
C VAL A 127 34.81 45.82 10.33
N LYS A 128 35.61 46.13 9.30
CA LYS A 128 36.85 46.92 9.46
C LYS A 128 36.55 48.41 9.54
N GLU A 129 35.72 48.89 8.63
CA GLU A 129 35.36 50.31 8.55
C GLU A 129 34.11 50.69 9.37
N GLY A 130 33.30 49.69 9.75
CA GLY A 130 32.01 49.92 10.40
C GLY A 130 30.95 50.45 9.44
N ASN A 131 30.98 50.01 8.17
CA ASN A 131 30.02 50.44 7.15
C ASN A 131 29.07 49.29 6.78
N ILE A 132 27.81 49.63 6.52
CA ILE A 132 26.76 48.72 6.09
C ILE A 132 26.27 49.19 4.73
N THR A 133 26.31 48.32 3.73
CA THR A 133 25.72 48.57 2.41
C THR A 133 24.50 47.69 2.23
N VAL A 134 23.34 48.28 1.97
CA VAL A 134 22.11 47.56 1.66
C VAL A 134 21.81 47.75 0.18
N LEU A 135 21.55 46.68 -0.54
CA LEU A 135 20.98 46.70 -1.88
C LEU A 135 19.60 46.04 -1.80
N TYR A 136 18.54 46.82 -2.00
CA TYR A 136 17.15 46.34 -2.01
C TYR A 136 16.50 46.79 -3.30
N ASP A 137 16.02 45.84 -4.10
CA ASP A 137 15.34 46.11 -5.37
C ASP A 137 16.09 47.13 -6.26
N SER A 138 17.38 46.87 -6.48
CA SER A 138 18.31 47.74 -7.22
C SER A 138 18.58 49.13 -6.60
N THR A 139 18.05 49.41 -5.41
CA THR A 139 18.31 50.65 -4.67
C THR A 139 19.37 50.39 -3.61
N GLU A 140 20.45 51.15 -3.65
CA GLU A 140 21.57 51.01 -2.71
C GLU A 140 21.56 52.14 -1.68
N ILE A 141 21.81 51.80 -0.41
CA ILE A 141 22.15 52.76 0.64
C ILE A 141 23.43 52.32 1.37
N ASN A 142 24.21 53.30 1.84
CA ASN A 142 25.39 53.07 2.65
C ASN A 142 25.25 53.82 3.98
N VAL A 143 25.49 53.11 5.09
CA VAL A 143 25.32 53.62 6.45
C VAL A 143 26.57 53.33 7.26
N ASN A 144 27.12 54.36 7.90
CA ASN A 144 28.16 54.18 8.89
C ASN A 144 27.54 53.80 10.24
N TYR A 145 27.98 52.68 10.82
CA TYR A 145 27.56 52.19 12.12
C TYR A 145 28.76 51.72 12.93
N ILE A 146 29.26 52.60 13.82
CA ILE A 146 30.44 52.33 14.66
C ILE A 146 30.30 51.04 15.49
N GLY A 147 29.07 50.67 15.89
CA GLY A 147 28.80 49.43 16.63
C GLY A 147 29.15 48.13 15.87
N LEU A 148 29.36 48.19 14.55
CA LEU A 148 29.83 47.09 13.72
C LEU A 148 31.36 46.96 13.70
N LYS A 149 32.08 48.05 13.96
CA LYS A 149 33.54 48.07 13.81
C LYS A 149 34.21 47.10 14.80
N GLY A 150 35.04 46.21 14.28
CA GLY A 150 35.74 45.19 15.05
C GLY A 150 34.92 43.93 15.39
N THR A 151 33.66 43.84 14.93
CA THR A 151 32.76 42.70 15.19
C THR A 151 33.35 41.40 14.65
N GLN A 152 33.45 40.39 15.50
CA GLN A 152 34.03 39.08 15.21
C GLN A 152 32.98 38.01 14.95
N LYS A 153 31.76 38.15 15.47
CA LYS A 153 30.73 37.10 15.47
C LYS A 153 29.34 37.69 15.19
N LEU A 154 28.63 37.07 14.26
CA LEU A 154 27.30 37.52 13.83
C LEU A 154 26.29 36.38 13.97
N ARG A 155 25.16 36.65 14.61
CA ARG A 155 23.99 35.78 14.63
C ARG A 155 22.90 36.34 13.74
N PHE A 156 22.17 35.48 13.04
CA PHE A 156 21.17 35.87 12.04
C PHE A 156 19.83 35.20 12.36
N ALA A 157 18.76 35.99 12.39
CA ALA A 157 17.39 35.51 12.52
C ALA A 157 16.49 36.16 11.46
N PHE A 158 15.70 35.36 10.76
CA PHE A 158 14.62 35.81 9.88
C PHE A 158 13.27 35.62 10.56
N GLY A 159 12.33 36.53 10.29
CA GLY A 159 11.03 36.56 10.93
C GLY A 159 11.12 36.90 12.42
N TYR A 160 10.41 36.14 13.25
CA TYR A 160 10.47 36.31 14.70
C TYR A 160 11.86 35.96 15.24
N CYS A 161 12.46 36.88 16.00
CA CYS A 161 13.79 36.69 16.57
C CYS A 161 13.69 35.94 17.91
N PRO A 162 14.26 34.73 18.04
CA PRO A 162 14.15 33.92 19.26
C PRO A 162 15.23 34.24 20.30
N TYR A 163 16.16 35.16 20.02
CA TYR A 163 17.24 35.50 20.93
C TYR A 163 16.72 36.37 22.09
N GLU A 164 17.07 35.97 23.32
CA GLU A 164 16.66 36.65 24.55
C GLU A 164 17.06 38.14 24.53
N GLY A 165 16.12 39.03 24.87
CA GLY A 165 16.31 40.48 24.84
C GLY A 165 16.22 41.11 23.44
N PHE A 166 16.03 40.32 22.38
CA PHE A 166 15.98 40.77 21.00
C PHE A 166 14.70 40.38 20.26
N SER A 167 13.64 39.97 20.97
CA SER A 167 12.34 39.73 20.36
C SER A 167 11.66 41.04 19.98
N LEU A 168 10.97 41.05 18.83
CA LEU A 168 10.09 42.14 18.40
C LEU A 168 8.72 41.54 18.12
N ALA A 169 7.67 42.25 18.54
CA ALA A 169 6.29 41.81 18.34
C ALA A 169 5.84 41.98 16.88
N ASP A 170 6.44 42.90 16.13
CA ASP A 170 6.08 43.17 14.74
C ASP A 170 7.02 42.44 13.78
N VAL A 171 6.45 41.52 13.00
CA VAL A 171 7.16 40.69 12.01
C VAL A 171 6.40 40.78 10.69
N ALA A 172 7.11 41.02 9.59
CA ALA A 172 6.48 41.09 8.27
C ALA A 172 6.19 39.69 7.70
N SER A 173 5.06 39.54 7.00
CA SER A 173 4.73 38.32 6.27
C SER A 173 5.46 38.30 4.92
N VAL A 174 6.47 37.45 4.81
CA VAL A 174 7.32 37.33 3.62
C VAL A 174 7.60 35.88 3.29
N ASN A 175 7.77 35.56 2.01
CA ASN A 175 8.44 34.33 1.63
C ASN A 175 9.93 34.61 1.43
N LEU A 176 10.78 33.67 1.83
CA LEU A 176 12.23 33.76 1.73
C LEU A 176 12.78 32.55 0.97
N ARG A 177 13.79 32.78 0.13
CA ARG A 177 14.56 31.71 -0.52
C ARG A 177 15.97 32.16 -0.87
N ASP A 178 16.82 31.19 -1.14
CA ASP A 178 18.21 31.39 -1.60
C ASP A 178 19.02 32.29 -0.65
N ILE A 179 19.02 31.98 0.64
CA ILE A 179 19.79 32.72 1.65
C ILE A 179 21.27 32.32 1.54
N SER A 180 22.10 33.25 1.11
CA SER A 180 23.54 33.07 0.92
C SER A 180 24.33 33.96 1.88
N ILE A 181 25.44 33.44 2.37
CA ILE A 181 26.43 34.21 3.12
C ILE A 181 27.78 34.09 2.41
N LYS A 182 28.36 35.25 2.09
CA LYS A 182 29.73 35.37 1.59
C LYS A 182 30.64 36.00 2.64
N ARG A 183 31.85 35.45 2.76
CA ARG A 183 32.97 36.07 3.49
C ARG A 183 34.00 36.54 2.46
N GLY A 184 34.17 37.86 2.35
CA GLY A 184 34.88 38.46 1.23
C GLY A 184 34.20 38.10 -0.10
N LEU A 185 34.92 37.43 -0.99
CA LEU A 185 34.38 36.93 -2.28
C LEU A 185 33.88 35.49 -2.22
N GLN A 186 34.22 34.75 -1.17
CA GLN A 186 33.90 33.33 -1.05
C GLN A 186 32.48 33.15 -0.50
N GLU A 187 31.64 32.42 -1.23
CA GLU A 187 30.37 31.92 -0.69
C GLU A 187 30.65 30.78 0.29
N ILE A 188 30.25 30.97 1.54
CA ILE A 188 30.51 30.01 2.63
C ILE A 188 29.26 29.23 3.02
N ARG A 189 28.06 29.75 2.73
CA ARG A 189 26.78 29.11 3.01
C ARG A 189 25.77 29.41 1.91
N LEU A 190 24.89 28.45 1.63
CA LEU A 190 23.74 28.63 0.75
C LEU A 190 22.55 27.78 1.21
N TRP A 191 21.58 28.39 1.89
CA TRP A 191 20.29 27.78 2.19
C TRP A 191 19.28 28.13 1.10
N LYS A 192 19.07 27.19 0.16
CA LYS A 192 18.09 27.39 -0.91
C LYS A 192 16.66 27.51 -0.40
N MET A 193 16.32 26.83 0.71
CA MET A 193 14.93 26.66 1.20
C MET A 193 14.04 25.88 0.21
N ALA A 194 14.66 25.02 -0.61
CA ALA A 194 13.98 24.14 -1.56
C ALA A 194 13.75 22.72 -1.02
N ARG A 195 14.49 22.37 0.04
CA ARG A 195 14.50 21.07 0.68
C ARG A 195 14.57 21.29 2.18
N HIS A 196 13.97 20.40 2.95
CA HIS A 196 13.91 20.53 4.41
C HIS A 196 13.77 19.17 5.07
N ASN A 197 14.01 19.15 6.37
CA ASN A 197 13.65 18.06 7.26
C ASN A 197 12.96 18.65 8.48
N LYS A 198 11.63 18.55 8.49
CA LYS A 198 10.77 19.18 9.51
C LYS A 198 11.03 20.69 9.56
N GLU A 199 11.54 21.20 10.68
CA GLU A 199 11.79 22.63 10.91
C GLU A 199 13.17 23.09 10.45
N VAL A 200 13.98 22.22 9.81
CA VAL A 200 15.39 22.49 9.49
C VAL A 200 15.63 22.45 7.98
N CYS A 201 16.39 23.42 7.47
CA CYS A 201 16.96 23.39 6.11
C CYS A 201 18.48 23.41 6.20
N TYR A 202 19.16 22.46 5.55
CA TYR A 202 20.62 22.43 5.51
C TYR A 202 21.17 23.18 4.29
N ASP A 203 22.29 23.86 4.48
CA ASP A 203 22.98 24.59 3.42
C ASP A 203 23.70 23.64 2.44
N GLU A 204 23.81 24.07 1.18
CA GLU A 204 24.37 23.27 0.07
C GLU A 204 25.90 23.20 0.05
N ILE A 205 26.60 23.99 0.87
CA ILE A 205 28.07 24.11 0.86
C ILE A 205 28.69 23.34 2.03
N SER A 206 28.15 23.51 3.23
CA SER A 206 28.73 22.93 4.45
C SER A 206 27.80 22.04 5.26
N HIS A 207 26.57 21.82 4.80
CA HIS A 207 25.53 21.11 5.54
C HIS A 207 25.26 21.69 6.95
N SER A 208 25.47 23.00 7.12
CA SER A 208 25.09 23.77 8.29
C SER A 208 23.57 23.97 8.32
N PRO A 209 22.90 23.77 9.46
CA PRO A 209 21.46 23.92 9.60
C PRO A 209 21.02 25.39 9.67
N ALA A 210 19.91 25.71 9.01
CA ALA A 210 19.02 26.80 9.38
C ALA A 210 17.81 26.18 10.09
N SER A 211 17.63 26.53 11.36
CA SER A 211 16.64 25.91 12.24
C SER A 211 15.50 26.88 12.51
N GLY A 212 14.27 26.42 12.31
CA GLY A 212 13.09 27.23 12.52
C GLY A 212 12.17 26.76 13.63
N LYS A 213 11.12 27.55 13.86
CA LYS A 213 9.92 27.19 14.61
C LYS A 213 8.72 27.65 13.80
N ASN A 214 7.63 26.89 13.83
CA ASN A 214 6.41 27.17 13.07
C ASN A 214 6.72 27.41 11.58
N THR A 215 7.64 26.62 11.01
CA THR A 215 8.03 26.75 9.61
C THR A 215 6.89 26.37 8.69
N ARG A 216 6.77 27.12 7.59
CA ARG A 216 5.87 26.79 6.48
C ARG A 216 6.65 26.76 5.19
N TRP A 217 6.99 25.58 4.74
CA TRP A 217 7.68 25.42 3.47
C TRP A 217 6.69 25.53 2.33
N ILE A 218 6.99 26.39 1.36
CA ILE A 218 6.12 26.59 0.20
C ILE A 218 6.00 25.30 -0.61
N ILE A 219 7.05 24.47 -0.62
CA ILE A 219 7.06 23.18 -1.30
C ILE A 219 6.05 22.18 -0.71
N ASP A 220 5.62 22.37 0.55
CA ASP A 220 4.74 21.44 1.25
C ASP A 220 3.36 21.30 0.59
N GLN A 221 2.95 22.29 -0.19
CA GLN A 221 1.68 22.24 -0.95
C GLN A 221 1.63 21.11 -2.00
N TYR A 222 2.77 20.55 -2.39
CA TYR A 222 2.87 19.43 -3.35
C TYR A 222 2.96 18.06 -2.68
N ILE A 223 3.07 18.02 -1.35
CA ILE A 223 3.34 16.81 -0.57
C ILE A 223 2.45 16.69 0.68
N THR A 224 1.65 17.70 1.02
CA THR A 224 0.80 17.70 2.22
C THR A 224 -0.64 17.88 1.81
N TRP A 225 -1.47 16.90 2.13
CA TRP A 225 -2.91 16.98 1.93
C TRP A 225 -3.53 18.04 2.84
N LYS A 226 -4.27 18.96 2.24
CA LYS A 226 -5.01 19.99 2.97
C LYS A 226 -6.51 19.67 2.96
N LYS A 227 -7.11 19.51 4.14
CA LYS A 227 -8.56 19.35 4.26
C LYS A 227 -9.26 20.65 3.84
N ILE A 228 -10.21 20.56 2.90
CA ILE A 228 -10.96 21.72 2.39
C ILE A 228 -12.47 21.62 2.63
N HIS A 229 -12.99 20.41 2.90
CA HIS A 229 -14.40 20.21 3.24
C HIS A 229 -14.57 19.06 4.23
N SER A 230 -15.62 19.14 5.04
CA SER A 230 -16.07 18.05 5.92
C SER A 230 -17.58 18.09 6.04
N GLN A 231 -18.25 16.95 5.97
CA GLN A 231 -19.70 16.90 6.13
C GLN A 231 -20.16 15.57 6.73
N GLN A 232 -21.16 15.66 7.62
CA GLN A 232 -21.77 14.52 8.28
C GLN A 232 -23.12 14.16 7.67
N PHE A 233 -23.40 12.87 7.62
CA PHE A 233 -24.63 12.30 7.09
C PHE A 233 -25.19 11.24 8.05
N LYS A 234 -26.52 11.13 8.08
CA LYS A 234 -27.22 10.08 8.84
C LYS A 234 -27.09 8.69 8.20
N SER A 235 -26.81 8.66 6.91
CA SER A 235 -26.61 7.47 6.10
C SER A 235 -25.49 7.76 5.11
N SER A 236 -24.70 6.73 4.80
CA SER A 236 -23.55 6.83 3.92
C SER A 236 -23.90 7.38 2.53
N PRO A 237 -23.29 8.50 2.11
CA PRO A 237 -23.50 9.09 0.79
C PRO A 237 -22.63 8.47 -0.32
N SER A 238 -23.07 8.67 -1.56
CA SER A 238 -22.26 8.52 -2.77
C SER A 238 -21.76 9.89 -3.25
N VAL A 239 -20.54 9.91 -3.82
CA VAL A 239 -19.83 11.13 -4.20
C VAL A 239 -19.36 11.04 -5.64
N ALA A 240 -19.61 12.09 -6.42
CA ALA A 240 -19.04 12.30 -7.75
C ALA A 240 -18.27 13.62 -7.80
N PHE A 241 -17.36 13.71 -8.77
CA PHE A 241 -16.53 14.89 -9.00
C PHE A 241 -16.59 15.31 -10.47
N ASP A 242 -16.90 16.57 -10.72
CA ASP A 242 -16.73 17.22 -12.01
C ASP A 242 -15.31 17.81 -12.12
N PRO A 243 -14.41 17.19 -12.92
CA PRO A 243 -13.04 17.66 -13.08
C PRO A 243 -12.92 18.94 -13.92
N THR A 244 -13.95 19.30 -14.69
CA THR A 244 -13.94 20.44 -15.62
C THR A 244 -14.05 21.78 -14.89
N VAL A 245 -14.82 21.80 -13.80
CA VAL A 245 -15.04 23.00 -12.97
C VAL A 245 -14.62 22.81 -11.51
N GLY A 246 -14.17 21.62 -11.11
CA GLY A 246 -13.72 21.33 -9.75
C GLY A 246 -14.89 21.37 -8.76
N THR A 247 -15.91 20.55 -8.99
CA THR A 247 -17.11 20.53 -8.15
C THR A 247 -17.45 19.11 -7.71
N PHE A 248 -17.67 18.93 -6.41
CA PHE A 248 -18.15 17.69 -5.84
C PHE A 248 -19.66 17.68 -5.72
N TYR A 249 -20.26 16.55 -6.08
CA TYR A 249 -21.69 16.26 -5.94
C TYR A 249 -21.86 15.10 -4.98
N ILE A 250 -22.69 15.27 -3.96
CA ILE A 250 -22.86 14.29 -2.88
C ILE A 250 -24.35 14.02 -2.69
N ALA A 251 -24.75 12.74 -2.72
CA ALA A 251 -26.14 12.33 -2.52
C ALA A 251 -26.21 11.08 -1.65
N ASN A 252 -27.15 11.06 -0.70
CA ASN A 252 -27.47 9.89 0.12
C ASN A 252 -28.94 9.48 0.01
N ASN A 253 -29.72 10.16 -0.82
CA ASN A 253 -31.12 9.87 -1.13
C ASN A 253 -31.55 10.65 -2.39
N LYS A 254 -32.80 10.44 -2.82
CA LYS A 254 -33.39 11.09 -4.00
C LYS A 254 -33.84 12.54 -3.80
N GLN A 255 -33.83 13.08 -2.58
CA GLN A 255 -34.42 14.40 -2.27
C GLN A 255 -33.42 15.54 -2.39
N LYS A 256 -32.14 15.30 -2.07
CA LYS A 256 -31.12 16.35 -2.01
C LYS A 256 -29.84 15.92 -2.69
N LEU A 257 -29.29 16.85 -3.46
CA LEU A 257 -27.94 16.77 -4.03
C LEU A 257 -27.12 17.92 -3.44
N TYR A 258 -26.15 17.59 -2.59
CA TYR A 258 -25.23 18.57 -2.02
C TYR A 258 -24.11 18.85 -3.02
N VAL A 259 -23.72 20.11 -3.12
CA VAL A 259 -22.72 20.59 -4.07
C VAL A 259 -21.61 21.30 -3.30
N PHE A 260 -20.36 21.03 -3.64
CA PHE A 260 -19.20 21.73 -3.07
C PHE A 260 -18.25 22.16 -4.19
N HIS A 261 -18.08 23.48 -4.33
CA HIS A 261 -17.18 24.09 -5.30
C HIS A 261 -15.79 24.28 -4.68
N THR A 262 -14.75 23.66 -5.26
CA THR A 262 -13.42 23.61 -4.63
C THR A 262 -12.68 24.95 -4.66
N ASP A 263 -12.88 25.76 -5.71
CA ASP A 263 -12.20 27.05 -5.88
C ASP A 263 -12.66 28.07 -4.84
N GLU A 264 -13.99 28.27 -4.73
CA GLU A 264 -14.59 29.27 -3.86
C GLU A 264 -14.77 28.74 -2.42
N ARG A 265 -14.65 27.43 -2.22
CA ARG A 265 -14.98 26.71 -0.98
C ARG A 265 -16.42 26.97 -0.53
N ILE A 266 -17.32 27.07 -1.49
CA ILE A 266 -18.75 27.31 -1.26
C ILE A 266 -19.50 25.99 -1.36
N THR A 267 -20.46 25.81 -0.45
CA THR A 267 -21.42 24.71 -0.47
C THR A 267 -22.78 25.20 -0.95
N ASP A 268 -23.47 24.36 -1.71
CA ASP A 268 -24.85 24.56 -2.15
C ASP A 268 -25.64 23.25 -2.00
N THR A 269 -26.96 23.30 -2.15
CA THR A 269 -27.83 22.13 -2.11
C THR A 269 -28.97 22.27 -3.11
N ILE A 270 -28.97 21.39 -4.10
CA ILE A 270 -30.08 21.27 -5.05
C ILE A 270 -31.18 20.41 -4.42
N GLN A 271 -32.38 20.99 -4.29
CA GLN A 271 -33.58 20.23 -3.94
C GLN A 271 -34.08 19.50 -5.19
N VAL A 272 -34.08 18.18 -5.14
CA VAL A 272 -34.50 17.33 -6.25
C VAL A 272 -36.02 17.28 -6.31
N LYS A 273 -36.58 17.50 -7.51
CA LYS A 273 -38.02 17.66 -7.76
C LYS A 273 -38.74 16.36 -8.11
N GLY A 274 -38.02 15.31 -8.50
CA GLY A 274 -38.64 14.04 -8.90
C GLY A 274 -37.65 12.97 -9.35
N GLY A 275 -38.20 11.79 -9.65
CA GLY A 275 -37.46 10.60 -10.07
C GLY A 275 -36.79 9.83 -8.93
N GLU A 276 -36.21 8.68 -9.27
CA GLU A 276 -35.54 7.79 -8.33
C GLU A 276 -34.01 7.87 -8.44
N PHE A 277 -33.36 7.96 -7.28
CA PHE A 277 -31.91 7.77 -7.12
C PHE A 277 -31.68 6.29 -6.83
N VAL A 278 -30.98 5.60 -7.74
CA VAL A 278 -30.92 4.13 -7.74
C VAL A 278 -29.83 3.58 -6.83
N ALA A 279 -28.86 4.40 -6.42
CA ALA A 279 -27.85 3.99 -5.46
C ALA A 279 -28.46 3.79 -4.08
N ASN A 280 -28.29 2.59 -3.55
CA ASN A 280 -28.69 2.19 -2.20
C ASN A 280 -27.48 1.99 -1.26
N TYR A 281 -26.25 2.09 -1.80
CA TYR A 281 -25.00 2.00 -1.07
C TYR A 281 -24.02 3.11 -1.48
N PRO A 282 -22.90 3.29 -0.74
CA PRO A 282 -21.95 4.36 -1.00
C PRO A 282 -21.13 4.08 -2.26
N ASN A 283 -20.43 5.10 -2.75
CA ASN A 283 -19.58 4.99 -3.95
C ASN A 283 -20.33 4.49 -5.20
N GLN A 284 -21.57 4.96 -5.40
CA GLN A 284 -22.46 4.58 -6.50
C GLN A 284 -22.98 5.79 -7.30
N LEU A 285 -22.15 6.82 -7.41
CA LEU A 285 -22.43 8.06 -8.14
C LEU A 285 -21.17 8.48 -8.88
N ILE A 286 -21.28 8.75 -10.17
CA ILE A 286 -20.18 9.30 -10.99
C ILE A 286 -20.66 10.52 -11.76
N TYR A 287 -19.70 11.36 -12.14
CA TYR A 287 -19.93 12.44 -13.09
C TYR A 287 -19.27 12.05 -14.42
N LEU A 288 -20.00 12.26 -15.51
CA LEU A 288 -19.56 11.96 -16.86
C LEU A 288 -19.27 13.28 -17.59
N PRO A 289 -17.98 13.68 -17.74
CA PRO A 289 -17.62 15.00 -18.26
C PRO A 289 -18.07 15.26 -19.69
N GLU A 290 -18.03 14.26 -20.56
CA GLU A 290 -18.39 14.40 -21.98
C GLU A 290 -19.90 14.62 -22.16
N GLN A 291 -20.72 14.06 -21.27
CA GLN A 291 -22.17 14.16 -21.28
C GLN A 291 -22.70 15.26 -20.33
N HIS A 292 -21.82 15.91 -19.56
CA HIS A 292 -22.18 16.89 -18.52
C HIS A 292 -23.28 16.40 -17.57
N GLN A 293 -23.16 15.15 -17.10
CA GLN A 293 -24.24 14.47 -16.41
C GLN A 293 -23.78 13.66 -15.20
N LEU A 294 -24.60 13.65 -14.14
CA LEU A 294 -24.45 12.73 -13.03
C LEU A 294 -25.18 11.43 -13.33
N LEU A 295 -24.51 10.31 -13.06
CA LEU A 295 -25.05 8.96 -13.18
C LEU A 295 -24.97 8.25 -11.83
N SER A 296 -26.13 7.96 -11.26
CA SER A 296 -26.28 7.02 -10.15
C SER A 296 -26.51 5.61 -10.70
N TYR A 297 -25.92 4.60 -10.07
CA TYR A 297 -26.05 3.21 -10.52
C TYR A 297 -26.24 2.23 -9.37
N ASN A 298 -26.80 1.05 -9.68
CA ASN A 298 -26.78 -0.12 -8.81
C ASN A 298 -26.33 -1.33 -9.64
N LEU A 299 -25.28 -2.03 -9.17
CA LEU A 299 -24.64 -3.11 -9.91
C LEU A 299 -25.41 -4.44 -9.84
N ASN A 300 -26.06 -4.73 -8.71
CA ASN A 300 -26.81 -5.96 -8.47
C ASN A 300 -28.05 -6.05 -9.36
N GLU A 301 -28.79 -4.96 -9.45
CA GLU A 301 -30.07 -4.89 -10.17
C GLU A 301 -29.94 -4.27 -11.56
N ASN A 302 -28.71 -3.94 -11.99
CA ASN A 302 -28.41 -3.32 -13.28
C ASN A 302 -29.24 -2.05 -13.53
N LEU A 303 -29.35 -1.18 -12.50
CA LEU A 303 -30.15 0.04 -12.54
C LEU A 303 -29.29 1.28 -12.75
N TYR A 304 -29.81 2.22 -13.52
CA TYR A 304 -29.15 3.48 -13.85
C TYR A 304 -30.13 4.64 -13.71
N SER A 305 -29.66 5.75 -13.16
CA SER A 305 -30.44 6.97 -13.04
C SER A 305 -29.57 8.18 -13.32
N PHE A 306 -29.98 8.94 -14.32
CA PHE A 306 -29.29 10.15 -14.74
C PHE A 306 -29.94 11.37 -14.12
N PHE A 307 -29.15 12.30 -13.60
CA PHE A 307 -29.66 13.58 -13.13
C PHE A 307 -29.83 14.55 -14.30
N ASP A 308 -30.99 15.20 -14.39
CA ASP A 308 -31.25 16.30 -15.30
C ASP A 308 -31.17 17.63 -14.52
N PRO A 309 -30.16 18.48 -14.78
CA PRO A 309 -30.01 19.75 -14.08
C PRO A 309 -31.10 20.77 -14.44
N ALA A 310 -31.71 20.68 -15.64
CA ALA A 310 -32.74 21.62 -16.07
C ALA A 310 -34.07 21.37 -15.35
N SER A 311 -34.48 20.10 -15.25
CA SER A 311 -35.69 19.73 -14.49
C SER A 311 -35.42 19.51 -13.00
N GLN A 312 -34.15 19.46 -12.59
CA GLN A 312 -33.69 19.09 -11.23
C GLN A 312 -34.29 17.75 -10.77
N SER A 313 -34.29 16.74 -11.64
CA SER A 313 -34.89 15.44 -11.36
C SER A 313 -34.01 14.29 -11.84
N TRP A 314 -34.13 13.17 -11.16
CA TRP A 314 -33.55 11.90 -11.61
C TRP A 314 -34.43 11.27 -12.69
N LYS A 315 -33.82 10.53 -13.63
CA LYS A 315 -34.55 9.80 -14.68
C LYS A 315 -34.93 8.36 -14.29
N GLY A 316 -34.37 7.83 -13.21
CA GLY A 316 -34.70 6.51 -12.70
C GLY A 316 -36.17 6.41 -12.30
N THR A 317 -36.78 5.26 -12.57
CA THR A 317 -38.21 5.01 -12.31
C THR A 317 -38.47 4.10 -11.11
N GLN A 318 -37.44 3.42 -10.60
CA GLN A 318 -37.53 2.53 -9.45
C GLN A 318 -36.31 2.67 -8.55
N ALA A 319 -36.50 2.44 -7.25
CA ALA A 319 -35.41 2.36 -6.29
C ALA A 319 -34.85 0.92 -6.27
N ALA A 320 -33.55 0.80 -5.93
CA ALA A 320 -32.95 -0.50 -5.67
C ALA A 320 -33.53 -1.12 -4.39
N VAL A 321 -33.75 -2.44 -4.41
CA VAL A 321 -34.32 -3.22 -3.30
C VAL A 321 -33.44 -4.39 -2.87
N GLN A 322 -32.46 -4.81 -3.68
CA GLN A 322 -31.56 -5.91 -3.33
C GLN A 322 -30.42 -5.45 -2.42
N GLU A 323 -29.96 -6.37 -1.56
CA GLU A 323 -28.68 -6.20 -0.85
C GLU A 323 -27.51 -6.20 -1.83
N HIS A 324 -26.39 -5.61 -1.42
CA HIS A 324 -25.25 -5.36 -2.31
C HIS A 324 -24.18 -6.44 -2.21
N ASP A 325 -23.75 -6.93 -3.37
CA ASP A 325 -22.79 -8.05 -3.49
C ASP A 325 -21.34 -7.57 -3.68
N TYR A 326 -21.16 -6.27 -3.91
CA TYR A 326 -19.93 -5.71 -4.46
C TYR A 326 -19.40 -4.54 -3.63
N TRP A 327 -19.47 -4.60 -2.30
CA TRP A 327 -18.96 -3.54 -1.42
C TRP A 327 -17.47 -3.30 -1.66
N ASN A 328 -17.05 -2.03 -1.70
CA ASN A 328 -15.68 -1.61 -2.06
C ASN A 328 -15.17 -2.23 -3.38
N ASN A 329 -16.04 -2.41 -4.36
CA ASN A 329 -15.59 -2.64 -5.72
C ASN A 329 -14.89 -1.37 -6.26
N THR A 330 -14.02 -1.56 -7.24
CA THR A 330 -13.56 -0.45 -8.09
C THR A 330 -14.50 -0.29 -9.27
N LEU A 331 -14.71 0.94 -9.73
CA LEU A 331 -15.52 1.25 -10.91
C LEU A 331 -14.90 2.36 -11.75
N VAL A 332 -14.91 2.15 -13.07
CA VAL A 332 -14.38 3.08 -14.07
C VAL A 332 -15.35 3.19 -15.24
N TYR A 333 -15.48 4.39 -15.80
CA TYR A 333 -16.24 4.63 -17.03
C TYR A 333 -15.32 4.42 -18.24
N ASN A 334 -15.79 3.64 -19.21
CA ASN A 334 -15.12 3.43 -20.49
C ASN A 334 -15.73 4.36 -21.56
N PRO A 335 -15.03 5.43 -21.97
CA PRO A 335 -15.57 6.36 -22.96
C PRO A 335 -15.71 5.74 -24.36
N ALA A 336 -14.98 4.68 -24.69
CA ALA A 336 -14.98 4.09 -26.03
C ALA A 336 -16.36 3.52 -26.44
N ASN A 337 -17.16 3.07 -25.47
CA ASN A 337 -18.49 2.49 -25.69
C ASN A 337 -19.50 2.88 -24.60
N SER A 338 -19.20 3.91 -23.80
CA SER A 338 -20.04 4.38 -22.70
C SER A 338 -20.42 3.34 -21.63
N SER A 339 -19.64 2.26 -21.48
CA SER A 339 -19.90 1.24 -20.45
C SER A 339 -19.30 1.61 -19.09
N LEU A 340 -19.90 1.12 -17.99
CA LEU A 340 -19.23 1.08 -16.68
C LEU A 340 -18.58 -0.27 -16.49
N ILE A 341 -17.35 -0.27 -16.00
CA ILE A 341 -16.59 -1.48 -15.73
C ILE A 341 -16.29 -1.51 -14.24
N SER A 342 -16.74 -2.56 -13.56
CA SER A 342 -16.51 -2.77 -12.14
C SER A 342 -15.73 -4.06 -11.91
N PHE A 343 -14.83 -4.06 -10.93
CA PHE A 343 -14.08 -5.25 -10.55
C PHE A 343 -14.12 -5.49 -9.03
N GLY A 344 -14.25 -6.77 -8.67
CA GLY A 344 -14.11 -7.25 -7.30
C GLY A 344 -15.25 -6.82 -6.39
N GLY A 345 -14.94 -6.64 -5.12
CA GLY A 345 -15.88 -6.25 -4.07
C GLY A 345 -16.25 -7.41 -3.16
N TYR A 346 -16.97 -7.07 -2.09
CA TYR A 346 -17.34 -7.99 -1.02
C TYR A 346 -18.86 -8.00 -0.80
N GLY A 347 -19.44 -9.17 -0.56
CA GLY A 347 -20.86 -9.30 -0.24
C GLY A 347 -21.17 -10.71 0.26
N HIS A 348 -22.15 -10.83 1.15
CA HIS A 348 -22.60 -12.12 1.70
C HIS A 348 -21.45 -13.04 2.17
N TYR A 349 -20.48 -12.50 2.93
CA TYR A 349 -19.31 -13.23 3.43
C TYR A 349 -18.34 -13.72 2.35
N HIS A 350 -18.39 -13.14 1.15
CA HIS A 350 -17.58 -13.54 0.01
C HIS A 350 -16.92 -12.33 -0.70
N TYR A 351 -15.61 -12.41 -0.94
CA TYR A 351 -14.89 -11.54 -1.86
C TYR A 351 -15.10 -12.03 -3.30
N ASN A 352 -15.08 -11.12 -4.28
CA ASN A 352 -15.29 -11.47 -5.69
C ASN A 352 -14.05 -11.15 -6.54
N ASN A 353 -13.86 -11.86 -7.66
CA ASN A 353 -12.96 -11.50 -8.76
C ASN A 353 -13.73 -11.31 -10.08
N LYS A 354 -15.01 -10.95 -9.96
CA LYS A 354 -15.91 -10.70 -11.08
C LYS A 354 -15.61 -9.34 -11.69
N LEU A 355 -15.51 -9.30 -13.01
CA LEU A 355 -15.54 -8.12 -13.84
C LEU A 355 -16.97 -7.95 -14.38
N LEU A 356 -17.62 -6.84 -13.99
CA LEU A 356 -18.95 -6.47 -14.44
C LEU A 356 -18.82 -5.42 -15.54
N ILE A 357 -19.46 -5.63 -16.68
CA ILE A 357 -19.56 -4.64 -17.76
C ILE A 357 -21.02 -4.25 -17.91
N CYS A 358 -21.29 -2.98 -17.65
CA CYS A 358 -22.59 -2.35 -17.49
C CYS A 358 -22.84 -1.39 -18.65
N TYR A 359 -24.04 -1.34 -19.20
CA TYR A 359 -24.37 -0.50 -20.38
C TYR A 359 -25.48 0.51 -20.05
N PRO A 360 -25.18 1.66 -19.40
CA PRO A 360 -26.20 2.60 -18.92
C PRO A 360 -27.07 3.25 -20.01
N TYR A 361 -26.62 3.22 -21.26
CA TYR A 361 -27.28 3.89 -22.40
C TYR A 361 -27.91 2.91 -23.39
N GLU A 362 -27.81 1.61 -23.14
CA GLU A 362 -28.29 0.55 -24.03
C GLU A 362 -29.25 -0.36 -23.28
N ASP A 363 -30.14 -1.02 -24.01
CA ASP A 363 -31.00 -2.09 -23.47
C ASP A 363 -30.27 -3.45 -23.46
N THR A 364 -28.95 -3.40 -23.25
CA THR A 364 -28.07 -4.57 -23.27
C THR A 364 -27.90 -5.09 -21.84
N PRO A 365 -28.10 -6.40 -21.57
CA PRO A 365 -27.86 -6.98 -20.25
C PRO A 365 -26.42 -6.76 -19.77
N GLN A 366 -26.26 -6.62 -18.46
CA GLN A 366 -24.94 -6.60 -17.82
C GLN A 366 -24.19 -7.90 -18.14
N ARG A 367 -22.89 -7.78 -18.43
CA ARG A 367 -22.01 -8.94 -18.66
C ARG A 367 -21.16 -9.19 -17.42
N HIS A 368 -20.93 -10.47 -17.15
CA HIS A 368 -20.11 -10.95 -16.03
C HIS A 368 -18.97 -11.79 -16.58
N LEU A 369 -17.75 -11.53 -16.11
CA LEU A 369 -16.57 -12.32 -16.43
C LEU A 369 -15.80 -12.62 -15.14
N ASN A 370 -15.42 -13.88 -14.95
CA ASN A 370 -14.55 -14.25 -13.82
C ASN A 370 -13.09 -14.09 -14.25
N LEU A 371 -12.37 -13.17 -13.61
CA LEU A 371 -10.93 -13.03 -13.83
C LEU A 371 -10.19 -14.00 -12.91
N THR A 372 -10.19 -15.29 -13.25
CA THR A 372 -9.62 -16.39 -12.44
C THR A 372 -8.13 -16.22 -12.12
N ASN A 373 -7.40 -15.46 -12.93
CA ASN A 373 -5.99 -15.14 -12.71
C ASN A 373 -5.78 -14.17 -11.53
N ILE A 374 -6.84 -13.51 -11.06
CA ILE A 374 -6.82 -12.57 -9.94
C ILE A 374 -7.64 -13.18 -8.80
N HIS A 375 -7.00 -13.36 -7.64
CA HIS A 375 -7.72 -13.85 -6.45
C HIS A 375 -8.88 -12.92 -6.06
N PRO A 376 -10.00 -13.45 -5.55
CA PRO A 376 -11.12 -12.64 -5.09
C PRO A 376 -10.74 -11.61 -4.01
N ARG A 377 -11.21 -10.37 -4.17
CA ARG A 377 -10.80 -9.23 -3.34
C ARG A 377 -11.74 -8.04 -3.43
N TYR A 378 -11.71 -7.20 -2.40
CA TYR A 378 -12.35 -5.88 -2.34
C TYR A 378 -11.28 -4.79 -2.13
N SER A 379 -11.65 -3.52 -2.27
CA SER A 379 -10.75 -2.35 -2.14
C SER A 379 -9.55 -2.37 -3.10
N SER A 380 -9.74 -2.91 -4.31
CA SER A 380 -8.76 -2.76 -5.39
C SER A 380 -8.85 -1.37 -6.02
N SER A 381 -7.76 -0.88 -6.59
CA SER A 381 -7.79 0.32 -7.43
C SER A 381 -7.87 -0.05 -8.90
N SER A 382 -8.59 0.73 -9.71
CA SER A 382 -8.49 0.60 -11.16
C SER A 382 -8.51 1.93 -11.92
N VAL A 383 -8.02 1.86 -13.16
CA VAL A 383 -8.09 2.94 -14.16
C VAL A 383 -8.04 2.32 -15.56
N ILE A 384 -8.71 2.95 -16.52
CA ILE A 384 -8.59 2.60 -17.94
C ILE A 384 -7.58 3.52 -18.60
N VAL A 385 -6.64 2.93 -19.35
CA VAL A 385 -5.76 3.63 -20.28
C VAL A 385 -5.92 2.96 -21.64
N ASP A 386 -6.34 3.73 -22.63
CA ASP A 386 -6.75 3.24 -23.95
C ASP A 386 -7.79 2.10 -23.82
N SER A 387 -7.45 0.88 -24.24
CA SER A 387 -8.29 -0.32 -24.15
C SER A 387 -7.90 -1.26 -23.01
N THR A 388 -7.08 -0.81 -22.07
CA THR A 388 -6.53 -1.63 -20.98
C THR A 388 -7.03 -1.14 -19.64
N LEU A 389 -7.69 -2.02 -18.89
CA LEU A 389 -8.03 -1.81 -17.49
C LEU A 389 -6.85 -2.27 -16.62
N TYR A 390 -6.25 -1.34 -15.89
CA TYR A 390 -5.27 -1.66 -14.86
C TYR A 390 -5.95 -1.89 -13.53
N ILE A 391 -5.58 -2.96 -12.83
CA ILE A 391 -6.12 -3.32 -11.51
C ILE A 391 -4.95 -3.49 -10.55
N PHE A 392 -4.97 -2.76 -9.44
CA PHE A 392 -3.92 -2.78 -8.43
C PHE A 392 -4.47 -3.16 -7.05
N GLY A 393 -3.80 -4.12 -6.41
CA GLY A 393 -3.94 -4.46 -5.01
C GLY A 393 -5.35 -4.88 -4.56
N GLY A 394 -5.70 -4.52 -3.32
CA GLY A 394 -6.94 -4.90 -2.64
C GLY A 394 -6.71 -5.89 -1.50
N ARG A 395 -7.77 -6.31 -0.83
CA ARG A 395 -7.72 -7.29 0.26
C ARG A 395 -8.67 -8.45 -0.01
N GLY A 396 -8.29 -9.67 0.34
CA GLY A 396 -9.14 -10.84 0.14
C GLY A 396 -8.37 -12.14 0.37
N CYS A 397 -8.86 -13.24 -0.17
CA CYS A 397 -8.23 -14.55 -0.06
C CYS A 397 -8.47 -15.36 -1.35
N PRO A 398 -7.65 -16.38 -1.64
CA PRO A 398 -7.78 -17.19 -2.86
C PRO A 398 -9.17 -17.82 -3.06
N SER A 399 -9.78 -18.30 -1.98
CA SER A 399 -11.11 -18.95 -1.99
C SER A 399 -12.28 -17.96 -2.06
N GLY A 400 -12.03 -16.68 -1.81
CA GLY A 400 -13.07 -15.66 -1.63
C GLY A 400 -13.84 -15.73 -0.31
N ARG A 401 -13.72 -16.77 0.51
CA ARG A 401 -14.47 -16.91 1.76
C ARG A 401 -13.92 -16.02 2.87
N GLN A 402 -14.77 -15.22 3.52
CA GLN A 402 -14.34 -14.25 4.55
C GLN A 402 -13.71 -14.93 5.77
N GLU A 403 -14.21 -16.09 6.17
CA GLU A 403 -13.75 -16.84 7.34
C GLU A 403 -12.33 -17.39 7.17
N LEU A 404 -11.81 -17.41 5.95
CA LEU A 404 -10.46 -17.83 5.62
C LEU A 404 -9.49 -16.64 5.59
N SER A 405 -8.20 -16.92 5.86
CA SER A 405 -7.17 -15.93 6.19
C SER A 405 -7.02 -14.82 5.11
N PRO A 406 -7.64 -13.63 5.29
CA PRO A 406 -7.61 -12.60 4.26
C PRO A 406 -6.34 -11.76 4.38
N ARG A 407 -5.71 -11.47 3.24
CA ARG A 407 -4.48 -10.68 3.14
C ARG A 407 -4.64 -9.51 2.17
N ASN A 408 -3.79 -8.51 2.32
CA ASN A 408 -3.65 -7.49 1.31
C ASN A 408 -2.82 -8.04 0.15
N TYR A 409 -3.21 -7.70 -1.07
CA TYR A 409 -2.48 -7.99 -2.29
C TYR A 409 -1.76 -6.74 -2.76
N TYR A 410 -0.55 -6.91 -3.27
CA TYR A 410 0.30 -5.84 -3.81
C TYR A 410 0.77 -6.24 -5.22
N ASP A 411 -0.19 -6.57 -6.07
CA ASP A 411 -0.01 -6.99 -7.46
C ASP A 411 -0.68 -5.99 -8.42
N LEU A 412 -0.14 -5.88 -9.63
CA LEU A 412 -0.67 -5.05 -10.70
C LEU A 412 -0.99 -5.91 -11.91
N TYR A 413 -2.21 -5.82 -12.42
CA TYR A 413 -2.66 -6.50 -13.62
C TYR A 413 -3.01 -5.51 -14.73
N ALA A 414 -2.79 -5.94 -15.97
CA ALA A 414 -3.35 -5.33 -17.16
C ALA A 414 -4.40 -6.26 -17.76
N VAL A 415 -5.65 -5.81 -17.82
CA VAL A 415 -6.77 -6.53 -18.43
C VAL A 415 -7.12 -5.85 -19.76
N ASN A 416 -6.91 -6.56 -20.87
CA ASN A 416 -7.29 -6.04 -22.17
C ASN A 416 -8.82 -6.14 -22.31
N LEU A 417 -9.51 -5.01 -22.48
CA LEU A 417 -10.98 -4.98 -22.52
C LEU A 417 -11.57 -5.54 -23.82
N LEU A 418 -10.78 -5.62 -24.90
CA LEU A 418 -11.19 -6.20 -26.18
C LEU A 418 -11.09 -7.73 -26.15
N THR A 419 -9.97 -8.26 -25.65
CA THR A 419 -9.73 -9.72 -25.61
C THR A 419 -10.15 -10.37 -24.30
N GLN A 420 -10.42 -9.57 -23.26
CA GLN A 420 -10.77 -10.00 -21.90
C GLN A 420 -9.67 -10.84 -21.21
N GLN A 421 -8.43 -10.74 -21.69
CA GLN A 421 -7.28 -11.42 -21.09
C GLN A 421 -6.64 -10.57 -19.99
N ALA A 422 -6.43 -11.18 -18.83
CA ALA A 422 -5.76 -10.59 -17.67
C ALA A 422 -4.31 -11.07 -17.57
N ASN A 423 -3.36 -10.12 -17.61
CA ASN A 423 -1.93 -10.37 -17.49
C ASN A 423 -1.40 -9.72 -16.20
N LYS A 424 -0.75 -10.51 -15.34
CA LYS A 424 -0.03 -9.98 -14.18
C LYS A 424 1.24 -9.29 -14.67
N LEU A 425 1.43 -8.02 -14.30
CA LEU A 425 2.64 -7.27 -14.64
C LEU A 425 3.74 -7.52 -13.61
N TRP A 426 3.39 -7.40 -12.33
CA TRP A 426 4.29 -7.67 -11.21
C TRP A 426 3.49 -7.90 -9.93
N GLU A 427 4.19 -8.39 -8.90
CA GLU A 427 3.67 -8.61 -7.55
C GLU A 427 4.78 -8.35 -6.53
N LEU A 428 4.43 -7.69 -5.42
CA LEU A 428 5.25 -7.61 -4.23
C LEU A 428 4.67 -8.56 -3.16
N THR A 429 5.40 -9.61 -2.83
CA THR A 429 4.95 -10.61 -1.85
C THR A 429 5.31 -10.25 -0.40
N GLN A 430 6.28 -9.36 -0.22
CA GLN A 430 6.70 -8.85 1.09
C GLN A 430 5.81 -7.69 1.54
N VAL A 431 5.71 -7.50 2.86
CA VAL A 431 5.03 -6.34 3.45
C VAL A 431 5.73 -5.07 2.95
N PRO A 432 5.00 -4.09 2.39
CA PRO A 432 5.57 -2.83 1.94
C PRO A 432 6.29 -2.08 3.06
N ASP A 433 7.30 -1.30 2.69
CA ASP A 433 7.95 -0.36 3.60
C ASP A 433 6.89 0.58 4.21
N GLY A 434 6.87 0.71 5.54
CA GLY A 434 5.87 1.50 6.27
C GLY A 434 4.61 0.72 6.70
N GLY A 435 4.54 -0.58 6.38
CA GLY A 435 3.49 -1.51 6.82
C GLY A 435 2.37 -1.71 5.81
N ASP A 436 1.42 -2.56 6.18
CA ASP A 436 0.29 -2.93 5.33
C ASP A 436 -0.65 -1.76 5.00
N PHE A 437 -1.24 -1.79 3.81
CA PHE A 437 -2.23 -0.81 3.38
C PHE A 437 -3.26 -1.36 2.40
N GLN A 438 -4.36 -0.63 2.26
CA GLN A 438 -5.33 -0.79 1.17
C GLN A 438 -5.28 0.46 0.30
N PRO A 439 -5.33 0.33 -1.03
CA PRO A 439 -5.35 1.48 -1.92
C PRO A 439 -6.78 2.00 -2.13
N SER A 440 -6.93 3.21 -2.68
CA SER A 440 -8.21 3.79 -3.05
C SER A 440 -8.94 2.97 -4.10
N GLU A 441 -10.26 3.06 -4.19
CA GLU A 441 -11.07 2.32 -5.15
C GLU A 441 -10.90 2.80 -6.61
N ASN A 442 -9.94 3.70 -6.86
CA ASN A 442 -9.50 4.11 -8.19
C ASN A 442 -8.04 4.60 -8.20
N MET A 443 -7.51 4.81 -9.41
CA MET A 443 -6.20 5.46 -9.64
C MET A 443 -6.31 6.61 -10.64
N VAL A 444 -5.36 7.55 -10.57
CA VAL A 444 -5.14 8.56 -11.60
C VAL A 444 -3.91 8.17 -12.43
N TYR A 445 -4.06 8.10 -13.74
CA TYR A 445 -2.93 7.87 -14.66
C TYR A 445 -2.30 9.19 -15.10
N ASP A 446 -0.97 9.30 -14.97
CA ASP A 446 -0.18 10.40 -15.50
C ASP A 446 0.42 9.99 -16.84
N THR A 447 -0.09 10.58 -17.91
CA THR A 447 0.32 10.29 -19.29
C THR A 447 1.75 10.74 -19.60
N GLU A 448 2.25 11.80 -18.97
CA GLU A 448 3.60 12.32 -19.21
C GLU A 448 4.65 11.43 -18.55
N LYS A 449 4.39 11.03 -17.30
CA LYS A 449 5.30 10.16 -16.53
C LYS A 449 5.06 8.66 -16.73
N LYS A 450 3.95 8.29 -17.38
CA LYS A 450 3.49 6.90 -17.58
C LYS A 450 3.44 6.12 -16.26
N CYS A 451 2.84 6.73 -15.24
CA CYS A 451 2.70 6.13 -13.91
C CYS A 451 1.28 6.31 -13.36
N PHE A 452 0.98 5.59 -12.28
CA PHE A 452 -0.31 5.65 -11.60
C PHE A 452 -0.13 6.25 -10.21
N TYR A 453 -1.08 7.10 -9.83
CA TYR A 453 -1.20 7.67 -8.50
C TYR A 453 -2.45 7.12 -7.82
N PHE A 454 -2.31 6.70 -6.56
CA PHE A 454 -3.43 6.22 -5.74
C PHE A 454 -3.27 6.68 -4.30
N PHE A 455 -4.39 6.83 -3.60
CA PHE A 455 -4.39 7.07 -2.17
C PHE A 455 -4.26 5.72 -1.43
N SER A 456 -3.50 5.70 -0.35
CA SER A 456 -3.24 4.51 0.45
C SER A 456 -3.62 4.77 1.90
N THR A 457 -4.19 3.78 2.58
CA THR A 457 -4.51 3.88 4.01
C THR A 457 -3.28 3.89 4.91
N GLN A 458 -2.08 3.67 4.36
CA GLN A 458 -0.83 3.63 5.13
C GLN A 458 -0.63 4.91 5.96
N GLN A 459 -0.33 4.73 7.24
CA GLN A 459 -0.11 5.82 8.21
C GLN A 459 -1.26 6.84 8.28
N GLY A 460 -2.50 6.39 8.05
CA GLY A 460 -3.68 7.25 8.14
C GLY A 460 -3.92 8.10 6.90
N GLY A 461 -3.32 7.75 5.75
CA GLY A 461 -3.61 8.34 4.45
C GLY A 461 -2.39 8.92 3.76
N THR A 462 -1.95 8.31 2.67
CA THR A 462 -0.74 8.71 1.94
C THR A 462 -0.95 8.60 0.43
N LEU A 463 -0.43 9.54 -0.36
CA LEU A 463 -0.39 9.41 -1.82
C LEU A 463 0.83 8.58 -2.23
N MET A 464 0.60 7.57 -3.06
CA MET A 464 1.65 6.70 -3.59
C MET A 464 1.66 6.70 -5.11
N LYS A 465 2.81 6.39 -5.67
CA LYS A 465 3.03 6.18 -7.10
C LYS A 465 3.53 4.77 -7.37
N ILE A 466 3.01 4.16 -8.44
CA ILE A 466 3.48 2.91 -9.04
C ILE A 466 3.62 3.04 -10.56
N ASP A 467 4.34 2.12 -11.19
CA ASP A 467 4.44 2.00 -12.64
C ASP A 467 4.17 0.56 -13.10
N THR A 468 4.21 0.32 -14.42
CA THR A 468 3.95 -1.00 -15.00
C THR A 468 5.15 -1.94 -14.99
N GLN A 469 6.34 -1.46 -14.62
CA GLN A 469 7.62 -2.16 -14.82
C GLN A 469 8.17 -2.74 -13.53
N THR A 470 7.95 -2.08 -12.39
CA THR A 470 8.58 -2.43 -11.12
C THR A 470 7.59 -2.51 -9.96
N PRO A 471 7.75 -3.49 -9.05
CA PRO A 471 6.94 -3.60 -7.83
C PRO A 471 7.45 -2.62 -6.76
N HIS A 472 7.48 -1.33 -7.07
CA HIS A 472 7.98 -0.27 -6.19
C HIS A 472 6.91 0.78 -5.90
N PHE A 473 6.80 1.14 -4.61
CA PHE A 473 5.92 2.20 -4.13
C PHE A 473 6.74 3.44 -3.81
N GLU A 474 6.53 4.51 -4.56
CA GLU A 474 7.17 5.80 -4.29
C GLU A 474 6.20 6.69 -3.50
N LEU A 475 6.61 7.16 -2.32
CA LEU A 475 5.81 8.06 -1.48
C LEU A 475 5.77 9.46 -2.09
N MET A 476 4.56 9.95 -2.35
CA MET A 476 4.31 11.23 -3.02
C MET A 476 3.68 12.29 -2.11
N SER A 477 3.30 11.92 -0.88
CA SER A 477 2.82 12.85 0.13
C SER A 477 3.21 12.41 1.54
N LEU A 478 3.40 13.36 2.45
CA LEU A 478 3.36 13.10 3.88
C LEU A 478 2.01 12.48 4.27
N PRO A 479 1.98 11.64 5.32
CA PRO A 479 0.75 11.03 5.79
C PRO A 479 -0.20 12.07 6.39
N ILE A 480 -1.51 11.91 6.18
CA ILE A 480 -2.54 12.74 6.82
C ILE A 480 -2.62 12.45 8.33
N GLY A 481 -2.32 11.21 8.74
CA GLY A 481 -2.38 10.78 10.14
C GLY A 481 -3.82 10.61 10.66
N LEU A 482 -4.77 10.29 9.79
CA LEU A 482 -6.15 10.01 10.22
C LEU A 482 -6.24 8.65 10.93
N LYS A 483 -7.13 8.57 11.90
CA LYS A 483 -7.59 7.29 12.44
C LYS A 483 -8.63 6.72 11.48
N LEU A 484 -8.25 5.70 10.72
CA LEU A 484 -9.10 5.03 9.74
C LEU A 484 -9.75 3.80 10.37
N GLU A 485 -10.49 4.01 11.46
CA GLU A 485 -11.15 2.96 12.26
C GLU A 485 -12.66 3.03 12.01
N ALA A 486 -13.10 2.60 10.83
CA ALA A 486 -14.50 2.65 10.43
C ALA A 486 -15.05 1.24 10.13
N GLN A 487 -16.36 1.04 10.33
CA GLN A 487 -17.03 -0.19 9.93
C GLN A 487 -17.03 -0.35 8.40
N TYR A 488 -17.22 0.77 7.71
CA TYR A 488 -17.11 0.85 6.27
C TYR A 488 -16.37 2.13 5.89
N MET A 489 -15.45 2.02 4.93
CA MET A 489 -14.65 3.11 4.41
C MET A 489 -14.52 2.95 2.91
N TYR A 490 -14.57 4.04 2.16
CA TYR A 490 -14.08 4.10 0.79
C TYR A 490 -13.30 5.38 0.58
N THR A 491 -12.37 5.34 -0.36
CA THR A 491 -11.52 6.46 -0.70
C THR A 491 -11.32 6.55 -2.20
N ASN A 492 -11.58 7.73 -2.79
CA ASN A 492 -11.33 7.94 -4.21
C ASN A 492 -10.41 9.14 -4.40
N ILE A 493 -9.52 9.05 -5.38
CA ILE A 493 -8.66 10.14 -5.83
C ILE A 493 -9.18 10.74 -7.14
N TYR A 494 -9.13 12.05 -7.27
CA TYR A 494 -9.61 12.78 -8.44
C TYR A 494 -8.56 13.77 -8.91
N TYR A 495 -8.46 13.96 -10.22
CA TYR A 495 -7.58 14.97 -10.82
C TYR A 495 -8.41 16.08 -11.46
N SER A 496 -8.09 17.34 -11.15
CA SER A 496 -8.61 18.50 -11.86
C SER A 496 -7.53 19.08 -12.78
N PRO A 497 -7.66 18.93 -14.11
CA PRO A 497 -6.72 19.50 -15.06
C PRO A 497 -6.67 21.03 -15.01
N LYS A 498 -7.83 21.67 -14.86
CA LYS A 498 -7.96 23.14 -14.84
C LYS A 498 -7.25 23.75 -13.62
N GLN A 499 -7.45 23.15 -12.45
CA GLN A 499 -6.90 23.65 -11.19
C GLN A 499 -5.48 23.12 -10.93
N LYS A 500 -5.01 22.12 -11.70
CA LYS A 500 -3.75 21.39 -11.48
C LYS A 500 -3.65 20.87 -10.04
N LYS A 501 -4.70 20.17 -9.61
CA LYS A 501 -4.81 19.61 -8.25
C LYS A 501 -5.27 18.17 -8.27
N LEU A 502 -4.79 17.41 -7.30
CA LEU A 502 -5.38 16.16 -6.87
C LEU A 502 -6.32 16.43 -5.71
N TYR A 503 -7.44 15.73 -5.70
CA TYR A 503 -8.36 15.67 -4.58
C TYR A 503 -8.48 14.24 -4.08
N THR A 504 -8.62 14.04 -2.78
CA THR A 504 -9.05 12.75 -2.24
C THR A 504 -10.30 12.94 -1.39
N VAL A 505 -11.26 12.04 -1.58
CA VAL A 505 -12.45 11.92 -0.74
C VAL A 505 -12.23 10.74 0.18
N ILE A 506 -12.38 10.96 1.49
CA ILE A 506 -12.32 9.92 2.50
C ILE A 506 -13.68 9.84 3.16
N HIS A 507 -14.36 8.72 2.98
CA HIS A 507 -15.64 8.43 3.60
C HIS A 507 -15.44 7.40 4.71
N GLN A 508 -15.98 7.66 5.89
CA GLN A 508 -15.97 6.73 7.03
C GLN A 508 -17.37 6.61 7.59
N ALA A 509 -17.85 5.38 7.76
CA ALA A 509 -19.15 5.09 8.36
C ALA A 509 -19.03 4.19 9.59
N GLU A 510 -19.83 4.51 10.60
CA GLU A 510 -20.00 3.73 11.82
C GLU A 510 -21.01 2.58 11.61
N VAL A 511 -21.03 1.63 12.54
CA VAL A 511 -22.07 0.59 12.62
C VAL A 511 -23.48 1.18 12.71
N SER A 512 -23.60 2.39 13.28
CA SER A 512 -24.87 3.12 13.38
C SER A 512 -25.42 3.61 12.03
N GLY A 513 -24.62 3.55 10.96
CA GLY A 513 -24.92 4.10 9.64
C GLY A 513 -24.59 5.59 9.49
N LYS A 514 -24.22 6.28 10.57
CA LYS A 514 -23.68 7.65 10.48
C LYS A 514 -22.38 7.64 9.70
N ALA A 515 -22.20 8.64 8.86
CA ALA A 515 -21.06 8.74 7.97
C ALA A 515 -20.47 10.15 7.93
N ASP A 516 -19.15 10.21 7.86
CA ASP A 516 -18.35 11.42 7.68
C ASP A 516 -17.66 11.38 6.31
N ILE A 517 -17.75 12.48 5.57
CA ILE A 517 -16.89 12.75 4.41
C ILE A 517 -15.86 13.81 4.79
N GLY A 518 -14.61 13.56 4.42
CA GLY A 518 -13.56 14.58 4.31
C GLY A 518 -13.07 14.71 2.86
N ILE A 519 -12.93 15.94 2.37
CA ILE A 519 -12.32 16.23 1.06
C ILE A 519 -11.00 16.97 1.29
N TYR A 520 -9.95 16.48 0.66
CA TYR A 520 -8.59 16.99 0.79
C TYR A 520 -8.03 17.36 -0.57
N GLU A 521 -7.17 18.38 -0.63
CA GLU A 521 -6.49 18.84 -1.84
C GLU A 521 -4.97 18.71 -1.73
N LEU A 522 -4.32 18.50 -2.88
CA LEU A 522 -2.86 18.48 -3.07
C LEU A 522 -2.53 19.06 -4.45
N ASN A 523 -1.46 19.84 -4.58
CA ASN A 523 -1.07 20.36 -5.89
C ASN A 523 -0.50 19.26 -6.81
N PHE A 524 -0.80 19.35 -8.11
CA PHE A 524 -0.32 18.45 -9.15
C PHE A 524 0.63 19.17 -10.13
N PRO A 525 1.74 18.56 -10.57
CA PRO A 525 2.16 17.19 -10.25
C PRO A 525 2.72 17.06 -8.83
N PRO A 526 2.44 15.96 -8.12
CA PRO A 526 3.04 15.70 -6.82
C PRO A 526 4.53 15.42 -6.96
N ILE A 527 5.26 15.61 -5.86
CA ILE A 527 6.71 15.49 -5.79
C ILE A 527 7.08 14.32 -4.86
N PRO A 528 8.04 13.47 -5.21
CA PRO A 528 8.46 12.38 -4.33
C PRO A 528 9.06 12.91 -3.01
N ILE A 529 8.75 12.25 -1.89
CA ILE A 529 9.29 12.64 -0.58
C ILE A 529 10.81 12.64 -0.56
N SER A 530 11.39 11.63 -1.17
CA SER A 530 12.84 11.44 -1.29
C SER A 530 13.55 12.62 -1.97
N SER A 531 12.85 13.40 -2.80
CA SER A 531 13.46 14.51 -3.54
C SER A 531 13.58 15.81 -2.72
N PHE A 532 12.73 16.00 -1.70
CA PHE A 532 12.76 17.21 -0.86
C PHE A 532 13.28 16.97 0.56
N LYS A 533 13.15 15.76 1.10
CA LYS A 533 13.57 15.45 2.47
C LYS A 533 15.09 15.40 2.56
N GLN A 534 15.68 16.27 3.39
CA GLN A 534 17.12 16.20 3.68
C GLN A 534 17.40 15.12 4.75
N PRO A 535 18.48 14.33 4.60
CA PRO A 535 18.88 13.39 5.66
C PRO A 535 19.33 14.16 6.91
N ASP A 536 19.18 13.52 8.08
CA ASP A 536 19.81 14.03 9.30
C ASP A 536 21.33 14.02 9.12
N VAL A 537 21.98 15.15 9.34
CA VAL A 537 23.44 15.22 9.35
C VAL A 537 23.93 14.60 10.66
N VAL A 538 24.29 13.32 10.63
CA VAL A 538 25.08 12.73 11.72
C VAL A 538 26.43 13.42 11.69
N ALA A 539 26.84 14.02 12.81
CA ALA A 539 28.15 14.62 12.95
C ALA A 539 29.22 13.51 12.94
N ASP A 540 29.53 13.00 11.75
CA ASP A 540 30.70 12.15 11.57
C ASP A 540 31.94 13.02 11.73
N ASN A 541 32.53 12.94 12.93
CA ASN A 541 33.93 13.26 13.16
C ASN A 541 34.81 12.23 12.44
N THR A 542 34.76 12.20 11.10
CA THR A 542 35.77 11.53 10.29
C THR A 542 35.86 12.24 8.95
N SER A 543 36.90 13.04 8.83
CA SER A 543 37.58 13.27 7.57
C SER A 543 37.80 11.94 6.84
N GLN A 544 37.15 11.72 5.69
CA GLN A 544 37.83 11.47 4.42
C GLN A 544 36.83 11.42 3.27
N ASN A 545 37.36 11.90 2.15
CA ASN A 545 36.69 12.26 0.92
C ASN A 545 36.38 10.99 0.10
N ASP A 546 35.28 10.29 0.38
CA ASP A 546 34.81 9.18 -0.46
C ASP A 546 33.82 9.67 -1.51
N GLN A 547 34.34 10.47 -2.46
CA GLN A 547 33.76 10.53 -3.80
C GLN A 547 34.32 9.33 -4.58
N PRO A 548 33.48 8.40 -5.10
CA PRO A 548 33.98 7.35 -5.98
C PRO A 548 34.56 8.02 -7.22
N SER A 549 35.88 7.96 -7.36
CA SER A 549 36.62 8.75 -8.32
C SER A 549 36.07 8.59 -9.74
N ILE A 550 35.46 9.65 -10.27
CA ILE A 550 35.01 9.78 -11.66
C ILE A 550 36.13 9.43 -12.65
N TRP A 551 37.39 9.59 -12.22
CA TRP A 551 38.60 9.18 -12.92
C TRP A 551 38.65 7.68 -13.27
N LEU A 552 38.09 6.80 -12.43
CA LEU A 552 38.07 5.36 -12.68
C LEU A 552 37.18 5.01 -13.88
N TYR A 553 36.04 5.68 -14.02
CA TYR A 553 35.16 5.53 -15.19
C TYR A 553 35.77 6.09 -16.48
N ILE A 554 36.52 7.19 -16.38
CA ILE A 554 37.26 7.77 -17.52
C ILE A 554 38.35 6.80 -18.00
N ILE A 555 39.09 6.17 -17.08
CA ILE A 555 40.13 5.18 -17.41
C ILE A 555 39.52 3.94 -18.07
N VAL A 556 38.40 3.43 -17.54
CA VAL A 556 37.67 2.30 -18.15
C VAL A 556 37.17 2.66 -19.54
N GLY A 557 36.63 3.87 -19.74
CA GLY A 557 36.19 4.36 -21.05
C GLY A 557 37.34 4.42 -22.07
N ILE A 558 38.53 4.90 -21.65
CA ILE A 558 39.72 4.94 -22.52
C ILE A 558 40.19 3.52 -22.87
N LEU A 559 40.16 2.57 -21.93
CA LEU A 559 40.53 1.18 -22.19
C LEU A 559 39.57 0.48 -23.17
N VAL A 560 38.27 0.78 -23.09
CA VAL A 560 37.26 0.24 -24.03
C VAL A 560 37.48 0.81 -25.44
N ILE A 561 37.77 2.10 -25.57
CA ILE A 561 38.09 2.73 -26.86
C ILE A 561 39.39 2.18 -27.45
N ALA A 562 40.42 1.99 -26.62
CA ALA A 562 41.67 1.35 -27.04
C ALA A 562 41.44 -0.11 -27.48
N GLY A 563 40.63 -0.86 -26.74
CA GLY A 563 40.24 -2.23 -27.07
C GLY A 563 39.48 -2.33 -28.40
N MET A 564 38.52 -1.43 -28.65
CA MET A 564 37.81 -1.34 -29.92
C MET A 564 38.74 -0.95 -31.08
N GLY A 565 39.71 -0.06 -30.84
CA GLY A 565 40.75 0.29 -31.81
C GLY A 565 41.64 -0.90 -32.19
N VAL A 566 42.07 -1.70 -31.20
CA VAL A 566 42.84 -2.94 -31.43
C VAL A 566 42.00 -3.99 -32.15
N PHE A 567 40.72 -4.16 -31.79
CA PHE A 567 39.81 -5.09 -32.45
C PHE A 567 39.59 -4.72 -33.93
N TYR A 568 39.36 -3.43 -34.22
CA TYR A 568 39.19 -2.94 -35.59
C TYR A 568 40.48 -3.10 -36.41
N TYR A 569 41.65 -2.85 -35.81
CA TYR A 569 42.95 -3.08 -36.44
C TYR A 569 43.21 -4.56 -36.72
N ARG A 570 42.84 -5.48 -35.81
CA ARG A 570 42.93 -6.94 -36.01
C ARG A 570 41.97 -7.43 -37.09
N LYS A 571 40.76 -6.87 -37.18
CA LYS A 571 39.78 -7.20 -38.22
C LYS A 571 40.26 -6.75 -39.61
N LYS A 572 40.86 -5.56 -39.71
CA LYS A 572 41.46 -5.04 -40.96
C LYS A 572 42.71 -5.81 -41.41
N LYS A 573 43.47 -6.38 -40.46
CA LYS A 573 44.62 -7.27 -40.76
C LYS A 573 44.20 -8.70 -41.16
N ALA A 574 43.02 -9.15 -40.71
CA ALA A 574 42.45 -10.46 -41.06
C ALA A 574 41.74 -10.48 -42.43
N GLU A 575 41.24 -9.33 -42.90
CA GLU A 575 40.65 -9.18 -44.26
C GLU A 575 41.69 -9.16 -45.39
N ILE A 576 42.96 -8.84 -45.10
CA ILE A 576 44.04 -8.81 -46.11
C ILE A 576 44.60 -10.22 -46.40
N ASN A 577 44.38 -11.21 -45.52
CA ASN A 577 44.93 -12.57 -45.65
C ASN A 577 43.89 -13.64 -46.03
N ARG A 578 42.70 -13.25 -46.51
CA ARG A 578 41.62 -14.19 -46.89
C ARG A 578 41.12 -13.96 -48.32
N VAL A 579 42.05 -13.81 -49.26
CA VAL A 579 41.82 -14.12 -50.68
C VAL A 579 42.73 -15.28 -51.04
N LYS A 580 42.32 -16.49 -50.69
CA LYS A 580 42.72 -17.75 -51.31
C LYS A 580 41.77 -18.84 -50.82
N THR A 581 41.13 -19.47 -51.81
CA THR A 581 40.46 -20.77 -51.75
C THR A 581 39.03 -20.78 -51.22
N THR A 582 38.10 -20.50 -52.13
CA THR A 582 36.78 -21.15 -52.21
C THR A 582 36.95 -22.49 -52.94
N THR A 583 35.91 -23.35 -52.90
CA THR A 583 35.70 -24.66 -53.57
C THR A 583 35.95 -25.79 -52.54
N GLU A 584 34.98 -26.60 -52.11
CA GLU A 584 33.93 -27.27 -52.88
C GLU A 584 32.92 -28.00 -51.95
N ASN A 585 31.66 -28.06 -52.41
CA ASN A 585 30.67 -29.17 -52.32
C ASN A 585 30.22 -29.82 -50.99
N ASN A 586 28.94 -29.59 -50.69
CA ASN A 586 27.81 -30.55 -50.74
C ASN A 586 27.86 -31.93 -50.04
N LYS A 587 26.78 -32.15 -49.26
CA LYS A 587 25.92 -33.36 -49.08
C LYS A 587 26.01 -34.19 -47.79
N LYS A 588 24.79 -34.34 -47.23
CA LYS A 588 24.11 -35.52 -46.65
C LYS A 588 24.31 -35.92 -45.17
N ALA A 589 23.15 -35.88 -44.49
CA ALA A 589 22.45 -36.95 -43.78
C ALA A 589 22.94 -37.45 -42.40
N GLU A 590 21.99 -37.31 -41.45
CA GLU A 590 21.59 -38.22 -40.36
C GLU A 590 22.61 -38.62 -39.27
N THR A 591 22.29 -38.36 -38.00
CA THR A 591 21.76 -39.36 -37.04
C THR A 591 21.87 -38.88 -35.57
N ASN A 592 20.75 -38.99 -34.84
CA ASN A 592 20.51 -39.13 -33.38
C ASN A 592 21.07 -38.13 -32.35
N SER A 593 20.16 -37.52 -31.56
CA SER A 593 19.80 -38.03 -30.22
C SER A 593 18.73 -37.16 -29.54
N LEU A 594 17.69 -37.84 -28.99
CA LEU A 594 17.12 -37.74 -27.62
C LEU A 594 16.94 -36.31 -27.01
N GLN A 595 15.85 -35.90 -26.37
CA GLN A 595 14.66 -36.56 -25.84
C GLN A 595 13.71 -35.49 -25.27
N SER A 596 12.41 -35.80 -25.29
CA SER A 596 11.33 -35.42 -24.36
C SER A 596 11.17 -33.96 -23.89
N GLU A 597 10.13 -33.34 -24.46
CA GLU A 597 9.22 -32.45 -23.75
C GLU A 597 8.44 -33.24 -22.67
N THR A 598 8.27 -32.64 -21.49
CA THR A 598 7.02 -32.75 -20.74
C THR A 598 6.80 -31.50 -19.89
N ALA A 599 5.57 -31.01 -19.99
CA ALA A 599 4.95 -30.02 -19.14
C ALA A 599 4.87 -30.49 -17.68
N ASN A 600 4.71 -29.54 -16.76
CA ASN A 600 3.59 -29.52 -15.83
C ASN A 600 3.56 -28.20 -15.04
N GLY A 601 2.45 -27.48 -15.21
CA GLY A 601 1.91 -26.60 -14.18
C GLY A 601 1.12 -27.44 -13.18
N SER A 602 1.06 -26.97 -11.93
CA SER A 602 0.23 -27.53 -10.87
C SER A 602 -0.67 -26.42 -10.33
N LEU A 603 -1.98 -26.64 -10.49
CA LEU A 603 -3.08 -25.89 -9.92
C LEU A 603 -3.61 -26.71 -8.74
N ILE A 604 -3.81 -26.07 -7.59
CA ILE A 604 -4.60 -26.61 -6.49
C ILE A 604 -5.79 -25.66 -6.31
N ASN A 605 -7.00 -26.18 -6.48
CA ASN A 605 -8.27 -25.52 -6.13
C ASN A 605 -8.86 -26.17 -4.89
N ASP A 606 -9.46 -25.31 -4.06
CA ASP A 606 -10.13 -25.58 -2.79
C ASP A 606 -11.44 -26.37 -2.96
N ILE A 607 -11.61 -27.37 -2.09
CA ILE A 607 -12.81 -28.17 -1.89
C ILE A 607 -13.80 -27.35 -1.06
N SER A 608 -15.03 -27.18 -1.56
CA SER A 608 -16.16 -26.68 -0.77
C SER A 608 -16.77 -27.79 0.08
N GLU A 609 -16.75 -27.65 1.41
CA GLU A 609 -17.56 -28.46 2.33
C GLU A 609 -19.07 -28.18 2.09
N ILE A 610 -19.80 -29.19 1.62
CA ILE A 610 -21.26 -29.19 1.64
C ILE A 610 -21.72 -29.95 2.89
N LYS A 611 -22.26 -29.23 3.87
CA LYS A 611 -23.09 -29.82 4.93
C LYS A 611 -24.42 -30.27 4.31
N ILE A 612 -24.56 -31.59 4.09
CA ILE A 612 -25.87 -32.22 3.92
C ILE A 612 -26.31 -32.70 5.31
N GLU A 613 -27.25 -31.99 5.94
CA GLU A 613 -27.97 -32.53 7.08
C GLU A 613 -28.85 -33.69 6.61
N MET A 614 -28.54 -34.89 7.06
CA MET A 614 -29.43 -36.05 7.01
C MET A 614 -29.56 -36.62 8.43
N PRO A 615 -30.76 -37.01 8.86
CA PRO A 615 -30.97 -37.60 10.17
C PRO A 615 -30.30 -38.98 10.20
N ILE A 616 -29.25 -39.12 11.00
CA ILE A 616 -28.64 -40.43 11.27
C ILE A 616 -29.45 -41.08 12.39
N HIS A 617 -30.19 -42.13 12.04
CA HIS A 617 -30.46 -43.19 13.01
C HIS A 617 -29.11 -43.82 13.37
N THR A 618 -28.73 -43.64 14.63
CA THR A 618 -27.50 -44.12 15.25
C THR A 618 -27.52 -45.64 15.34
N GLU A 619 -26.74 -46.30 14.48
CA GLU A 619 -26.06 -47.54 14.86
C GLU A 619 -24.56 -47.28 14.76
N THR A 620 -23.99 -46.86 15.87
CA THR A 620 -22.58 -46.51 16.00
C THR A 620 -21.75 -47.79 15.93
N THR A 621 -20.91 -47.94 14.91
CA THR A 621 -19.69 -48.76 15.05
C THR A 621 -18.86 -48.06 16.13
N THR A 622 -18.97 -48.49 17.38
CA THR A 622 -18.26 -47.87 18.49
C THR A 622 -16.85 -48.45 18.58
N PHE A 623 -15.89 -47.70 18.06
CA PHE A 623 -14.52 -47.84 18.53
C PHE A 623 -14.45 -47.20 19.92
N HIS A 624 -13.88 -47.90 20.91
CA HIS A 624 -13.81 -47.48 22.31
C HIS A 624 -12.37 -47.56 22.84
N ASN A 625 -11.39 -47.18 22.02
CA ASN A 625 -9.99 -47.25 22.41
C ASN A 625 -9.48 -45.95 23.04
N TYR A 626 -10.09 -44.80 22.73
CA TYR A 626 -9.69 -43.50 23.25
C TYR A 626 -10.84 -42.78 23.99
N ASP A 627 -10.50 -42.10 25.08
CA ASP A 627 -11.39 -41.21 25.81
C ASP A 627 -10.97 -39.76 25.57
N PHE A 628 -11.65 -39.07 24.65
CA PHE A 628 -11.44 -37.65 24.37
C PHE A 628 -12.28 -36.72 25.25
N SER A 629 -13.00 -37.24 26.25
CA SER A 629 -13.87 -36.42 27.11
C SER A 629 -13.11 -35.57 28.14
N LYS A 630 -11.80 -35.82 28.31
CA LYS A 630 -10.93 -35.09 29.25
C LYS A 630 -9.47 -35.21 28.85
N GLY A 631 -8.68 -34.20 29.18
CA GLY A 631 -7.24 -34.20 29.05
C GLY A 631 -6.74 -34.56 27.66
N CYS A 632 -7.21 -33.84 26.64
CA CYS A 632 -6.86 -34.13 25.26
C CYS A 632 -6.55 -32.87 24.43
N VAL A 633 -5.68 -33.05 23.43
CA VAL A 633 -5.40 -32.08 22.37
C VAL A 633 -5.66 -32.77 21.04
N CYS A 634 -6.69 -32.32 20.33
CA CYS A 634 -7.13 -32.93 19.08
C CYS A 634 -6.81 -32.02 17.88
N PHE A 635 -6.28 -32.62 16.82
CA PHE A 635 -6.02 -32.01 15.52
C PHE A 635 -6.94 -32.55 14.43
N PHE A 636 -7.41 -33.80 14.53
CA PHE A 636 -8.32 -34.39 13.55
C PHE A 636 -9.73 -33.83 13.69
N GLY A 637 -10.31 -33.38 12.57
CA GLY A 637 -11.59 -32.68 12.54
C GLY A 637 -11.52 -31.21 13.00
N GLY A 638 -10.35 -30.71 13.41
CA GLY A 638 -10.17 -29.34 13.88
C GLY A 638 -9.24 -29.26 15.09
N PHE A 639 -8.80 -28.05 15.43
CA PHE A 639 -8.05 -27.82 16.67
C PHE A 639 -9.03 -27.74 17.83
N HIS A 640 -8.95 -28.69 18.76
CA HIS A 640 -9.80 -28.76 19.94
C HIS A 640 -8.97 -29.18 21.17
N VAL A 641 -9.25 -28.59 22.32
CA VAL A 641 -8.52 -28.87 23.57
C VAL A 641 -9.49 -28.98 24.74
N VAL A 642 -9.45 -30.12 25.43
CA VAL A 642 -10.27 -30.40 26.61
C VAL A 642 -9.38 -30.53 27.84
N ASP A 643 -9.77 -29.85 28.93
CA ASP A 643 -9.03 -29.91 30.19
C ASP A 643 -9.24 -31.25 30.94
N LYS A 644 -8.49 -31.47 32.01
CA LYS A 644 -8.61 -32.69 32.85
C LYS A 644 -9.95 -32.85 33.57
N GLU A 645 -10.76 -31.78 33.62
CA GLU A 645 -12.10 -31.74 34.21
C GLU A 645 -13.20 -32.00 33.17
N GLY A 646 -12.85 -32.04 31.88
CA GLY A 646 -13.76 -32.27 30.77
C GLY A 646 -14.34 -31.00 30.16
N ASN A 647 -13.78 -29.82 30.45
CA ASN A 647 -14.23 -28.57 29.86
C ASN A 647 -13.49 -28.29 28.55
N ASP A 648 -14.22 -27.84 27.52
CA ASP A 648 -13.62 -27.29 26.31
C ASP A 648 -12.93 -25.95 26.62
N ILE A 649 -11.61 -25.94 26.52
CA ILE A 649 -10.77 -24.76 26.74
C ILE A 649 -10.11 -24.26 25.45
N THR A 650 -10.58 -24.70 24.28
CA THR A 650 -10.07 -24.33 22.95
C THR A 650 -9.99 -22.81 22.79
N ALA A 651 -11.00 -22.08 23.27
CA ALA A 651 -11.08 -20.62 23.18
C ALA A 651 -9.98 -19.89 23.99
N LEU A 652 -9.35 -20.55 24.98
CA LEU A 652 -8.25 -19.96 25.75
C LEU A 652 -6.93 -19.90 24.97
N PHE A 653 -6.83 -20.66 23.88
CA PHE A 653 -5.67 -20.64 22.99
C PHE A 653 -5.82 -19.53 21.95
N THR A 654 -5.29 -18.35 22.27
CA THR A 654 -5.20 -17.24 21.31
C THR A 654 -4.44 -17.67 20.04
N PRO A 655 -4.59 -16.97 18.89
CA PRO A 655 -3.99 -17.39 17.62
C PRO A 655 -2.50 -17.75 17.71
N THR A 656 -1.71 -16.94 18.41
CA THR A 656 -0.27 -17.21 18.62
C THR A 656 -0.01 -18.38 19.57
N LEU A 657 -0.82 -18.56 20.62
CA LEU A 657 -0.69 -19.71 21.54
C LEU A 657 -1.08 -21.03 20.86
N LYS A 658 -2.14 -21.01 20.06
CA LYS A 658 -2.57 -22.12 19.21
C LYS A 658 -1.47 -22.49 18.22
N ALA A 659 -0.93 -21.52 17.46
CA ALA A 659 0.15 -21.76 16.51
C ALA A 659 1.43 -22.29 17.19
N LEU A 660 1.78 -21.77 18.38
CA LEU A 660 2.92 -22.24 19.15
C LEU A 660 2.76 -23.69 19.61
N LEU A 661 1.60 -24.07 20.14
CA LEU A 661 1.32 -25.44 20.55
C LEU A 661 1.38 -26.39 19.35
N ILE A 662 0.76 -26.01 18.24
CA ILE A 662 0.75 -26.80 17.00
C ILE A 662 2.17 -27.01 16.47
N LEU A 663 2.99 -25.96 16.43
CA LEU A 663 4.39 -26.07 16.01
C LEU A 663 5.19 -27.04 16.88
N LEU A 664 5.04 -26.96 18.20
CA LEU A 664 5.72 -27.88 19.11
C LEU A 664 5.32 -29.33 18.84
N ILE A 665 4.02 -29.61 18.73
CA ILE A 665 3.48 -30.95 18.50
C ILE A 665 3.95 -31.50 17.14
N LEU A 666 3.80 -30.73 16.05
CA LEU A 666 4.16 -31.20 14.71
C LEU A 666 5.65 -31.49 14.57
N TYR A 667 6.50 -30.60 15.09
CA TYR A 667 7.95 -30.79 15.02
C TYR A 667 8.42 -31.91 15.95
N THR A 668 7.81 -32.11 17.13
CA THR A 668 8.10 -33.27 17.98
C THR A 668 7.65 -34.58 17.34
N GLY A 669 6.52 -34.61 16.64
CA GLY A 669 6.06 -35.79 15.91
C GLY A 669 7.00 -36.19 14.77
N ARG A 670 7.61 -35.20 14.10
CA ARG A 670 8.58 -35.43 13.01
C ARG A 670 9.95 -35.85 13.52
N ASP A 671 10.48 -35.18 14.55
CA ASP A 671 11.77 -35.48 15.19
C ASP A 671 11.61 -35.30 16.70
N SER A 672 12.00 -36.31 17.49
CA SER A 672 11.88 -36.27 18.96
C SER A 672 12.66 -35.13 19.61
N LYS A 673 13.67 -34.57 18.93
CA LYS A 673 14.37 -33.35 19.37
C LYS A 673 13.49 -32.09 19.29
N GLY A 674 12.48 -32.07 18.43
CA GLY A 674 11.58 -30.94 18.22
C GLY A 674 12.18 -29.82 17.36
N ILE A 675 11.75 -28.58 17.60
CA ILE A 675 12.08 -27.41 16.77
C ILE A 675 13.21 -26.59 17.38
N ILE A 676 14.21 -26.22 16.56
CA ILE A 676 15.28 -25.32 17.00
C ILE A 676 14.74 -23.90 17.27
N GLY A 677 15.20 -23.27 18.35
CA GLY A 677 14.63 -22.03 18.86
C GLY A 677 14.66 -20.83 17.90
N HIS A 678 15.63 -20.77 16.98
CA HIS A 678 15.66 -19.71 15.96
C HIS A 678 14.57 -19.92 14.89
N LYS A 679 14.34 -21.18 14.47
CA LYS A 679 13.29 -21.52 13.50
C LYS A 679 11.91 -21.27 14.09
N LEU A 680 11.73 -21.58 15.37
CA LEU A 680 10.49 -21.26 16.09
C LEU A 680 10.19 -19.75 16.08
N ILE A 681 11.21 -18.92 16.32
CA ILE A 681 11.08 -17.47 16.25
C ILE A 681 10.75 -17.01 14.84
N GLN A 682 11.45 -17.53 13.83
CA GLN A 682 11.22 -17.19 12.44
C GLN A 682 9.81 -17.55 11.97
N LEU A 683 9.19 -18.60 12.52
CA LEU A 683 7.84 -19.01 12.12
C LEU A 683 6.72 -18.21 12.81
N LEU A 684 6.95 -17.70 14.03
CA LEU A 684 5.90 -17.05 14.85
C LEU A 684 6.08 -15.54 15.03
N TRP A 685 7.31 -15.04 14.96
CA TRP A 685 7.68 -13.64 15.28
C TRP A 685 8.74 -13.12 14.29
N TYR A 686 8.54 -13.38 12.99
CA TYR A 686 9.48 -12.95 11.92
C TYR A 686 9.61 -11.43 11.77
N ASP A 687 8.61 -10.68 12.24
CA ASP A 687 8.50 -9.23 12.17
C ASP A 687 9.15 -8.50 13.37
N LYS A 688 9.73 -9.26 14.31
CA LYS A 688 10.33 -8.73 15.54
C LYS A 688 11.85 -8.83 15.48
N THR A 689 12.52 -7.89 16.14
CA THR A 689 13.97 -7.99 16.37
C THR A 689 14.30 -9.24 17.19
N ASP A 690 15.50 -9.80 17.02
CA ASP A 690 15.93 -11.02 17.71
C ASP A 690 15.72 -10.96 19.24
N GLU A 691 15.98 -9.79 19.85
CA GLU A 691 15.77 -9.58 21.29
C GLU A 691 14.29 -9.58 21.67
N SER A 692 13.46 -8.85 20.92
CA SER A 692 12.01 -8.79 21.14
C SER A 692 11.35 -10.15 20.89
N ALA A 693 11.76 -10.87 19.85
CA ALA A 693 11.25 -12.18 19.52
C ALA A 693 11.60 -13.24 20.57
N LYS A 694 12.83 -13.21 21.11
CA LYS A 694 13.22 -14.07 22.24
C LYS A 694 12.39 -13.78 23.49
N ASN A 695 12.14 -12.50 23.79
CA ASN A 695 11.29 -12.10 24.91
C ASN A 695 9.86 -12.59 24.72
N ASN A 696 9.27 -12.38 23.54
CA ASN A 696 7.95 -12.88 23.19
C ASN A 696 7.86 -14.39 23.32
N ARG A 697 8.82 -15.14 22.76
CA ARG A 697 8.90 -16.59 22.91
C ARG A 697 8.86 -17.01 24.37
N ASN A 698 9.65 -16.38 25.24
CA ASN A 698 9.69 -16.73 26.66
C ASN A 698 8.33 -16.47 27.35
N VAL A 699 7.69 -15.33 27.06
CA VAL A 699 6.37 -14.98 27.59
C VAL A 699 5.30 -15.98 27.10
N TYR A 700 5.25 -16.25 25.80
CA TYR A 700 4.27 -17.18 25.23
C TYR A 700 4.51 -18.63 25.67
N MET A 701 5.76 -19.06 25.85
CA MET A 701 6.08 -20.36 26.46
C MET A 701 5.58 -20.47 27.91
N SER A 702 5.73 -19.41 28.70
CA SER A 702 5.21 -19.38 30.08
C SER A 702 3.68 -19.44 30.10
N LYS A 703 3.00 -18.68 29.24
CA LYS A 703 1.54 -18.72 29.10
C LYS A 703 1.05 -20.09 28.64
N LEU A 704 1.74 -20.68 27.67
CA LEU A 704 1.39 -22.00 27.15
C LEU A 704 1.52 -23.07 28.24
N ARG A 705 2.61 -23.08 29.03
CA ARG A 705 2.74 -24.00 30.17
C ARG A 705 1.56 -23.90 31.14
N GLY A 706 1.13 -22.68 31.48
CA GLY A 706 -0.02 -22.49 32.38
C GLY A 706 -1.35 -22.98 31.80
N LEU A 707 -1.52 -23.00 30.46
CA LEU A 707 -2.68 -23.63 29.83
C LEU A 707 -2.55 -25.17 29.80
N LEU A 708 -1.36 -25.68 29.51
CA LEU A 708 -1.10 -27.12 29.45
C LEU A 708 -1.28 -27.81 30.82
N GLU A 709 -0.96 -27.13 31.93
CA GLU A 709 -1.23 -27.62 33.30
C GLU A 709 -2.73 -27.86 33.60
N LYS A 710 -3.62 -27.19 32.85
CA LYS A 710 -5.07 -27.44 32.92
C LYS A 710 -5.46 -28.68 32.13
N VAL A 711 -4.81 -28.91 30.99
CA VAL A 711 -5.04 -30.06 30.11
C VAL A 711 -4.62 -31.35 30.80
N GLY A 712 -3.41 -31.40 31.33
CA GLY A 712 -2.87 -32.62 31.96
C GLY A 712 -1.38 -32.49 32.26
N ASP A 713 -0.69 -33.62 32.42
CA ASP A 713 0.77 -33.63 32.60
C ASP A 713 1.47 -33.55 31.24
N ILE A 714 1.61 -32.33 30.72
CA ILE A 714 2.28 -32.03 29.46
C ILE A 714 3.50 -31.14 29.74
N LYS A 715 4.68 -31.59 29.31
CA LYS A 715 5.96 -30.91 29.55
C LYS A 715 6.53 -30.34 28.26
N ILE A 716 6.91 -29.06 28.29
CA ILE A 716 7.71 -28.44 27.23
C ILE A 716 9.19 -28.53 27.62
N LEU A 717 9.94 -29.33 26.89
CA LEU A 717 11.36 -29.57 27.09
C LEU A 717 12.20 -28.62 26.22
N ASN A 718 13.35 -28.21 26.74
CA ASN A 718 14.37 -27.50 25.97
C ASN A 718 15.72 -28.19 26.15
N GLN A 719 16.23 -28.80 25.09
CA GLN A 719 17.52 -29.50 25.09
C GLN A 719 18.42 -28.90 24.02
N ASN A 720 19.55 -28.31 24.41
CA ASN A 720 20.52 -27.69 23.51
C ASN A 720 19.91 -26.68 22.50
N GLY A 721 18.87 -25.94 22.92
CA GLY A 721 18.18 -24.95 22.08
C GLY A 721 17.09 -25.51 21.18
N PHE A 722 16.81 -26.81 21.23
CA PHE A 722 15.65 -27.44 20.61
C PHE A 722 14.49 -27.56 21.61
N TRP A 723 13.30 -27.23 21.15
CA TRP A 723 12.06 -27.22 21.92
C TRP A 723 11.16 -28.37 21.47
N SER A 724 10.78 -29.23 22.41
CA SER A 724 9.86 -30.33 22.18
C SER A 724 8.77 -30.38 23.24
N ILE A 725 7.72 -31.14 22.97
CA ILE A 725 6.59 -31.33 23.87
C ILE A 725 6.40 -32.82 24.18
N GLN A 726 6.21 -33.15 25.46
CA GLN A 726 6.00 -34.52 25.92
C GLN A 726 4.65 -34.60 26.64
N PHE A 727 3.85 -35.58 26.25
CA PHE A 727 2.59 -35.93 26.88
C PHE A 727 2.82 -37.14 27.78
N GLU A 728 2.45 -37.05 29.04
CA GLU A 728 2.60 -38.13 30.02
C GLU A 728 1.27 -38.88 30.22
N GLU A 729 1.28 -39.91 31.07
CA GLU A 729 0.17 -40.83 31.28
C GLU A 729 -1.12 -40.10 31.69
N GLY A 730 -2.21 -40.37 30.96
CA GLY A 730 -3.53 -39.76 31.17
C GLY A 730 -3.83 -38.51 30.35
N THR A 731 -2.94 -38.08 29.44
CA THR A 731 -3.20 -36.98 28.49
C THR A 731 -2.93 -37.43 27.05
N ILE A 732 -3.87 -37.17 26.14
CA ILE A 732 -3.81 -37.70 24.76
C ILE A 732 -3.62 -36.57 23.76
N CYS A 733 -2.72 -36.77 22.79
CA CYS A 733 -2.67 -35.99 21.56
C CYS A 733 -2.92 -36.91 20.37
N ASP A 734 -4.05 -36.74 19.70
CA ASP A 734 -4.50 -37.63 18.62
C ASP A 734 -3.48 -37.76 17.48
N TYR A 735 -2.83 -36.67 17.10
CA TYR A 735 -1.81 -36.64 16.05
C TYR A 735 -0.55 -37.41 16.43
N LEU A 736 -0.01 -37.20 17.64
CA LEU A 736 1.19 -37.91 18.10
C LEU A 736 0.93 -39.40 18.27
N GLU A 737 -0.26 -39.76 18.77
CA GLU A 737 -0.71 -41.13 18.90
C GLU A 737 -0.85 -41.80 17.52
N ALA A 738 -1.48 -41.13 16.55
CA ALA A 738 -1.57 -41.64 15.18
C ALA A 738 -0.19 -41.90 14.57
N LEU A 739 0.76 -40.96 14.72
CA LEU A 739 2.14 -41.15 14.25
C LEU A 739 2.87 -42.31 14.94
N HIS A 740 2.58 -42.56 16.21
CA HIS A 740 3.12 -43.70 16.94
C HIS A 740 2.57 -45.02 16.36
N LEU A 741 1.25 -45.11 16.17
CA LEU A 741 0.59 -46.28 15.60
C LEU A 741 1.02 -46.57 14.15
N TYR A 742 1.30 -45.53 13.35
CA TYR A 742 1.88 -45.69 12.01
C TYR A 742 3.26 -46.37 12.02
N LYS A 743 4.05 -46.20 13.10
CA LYS A 743 5.38 -46.81 13.25
C LYS A 743 5.31 -48.24 13.78
N GLU A 744 4.34 -48.55 14.63
CA GLU A 744 4.13 -49.87 15.23
C GLU A 744 3.20 -50.75 14.37
N ASN A 745 3.76 -51.36 13.31
CA ASN A 745 3.02 -52.11 12.29
C ASN A 745 2.45 -53.47 12.80
N ASN A 746 1.38 -53.45 13.61
CA ASN A 746 0.68 -54.64 14.11
C ASN A 746 -0.85 -54.54 13.94
N SER A 747 -1.54 -55.68 13.80
CA SER A 747 -2.98 -55.78 13.47
C SER A 747 -3.92 -55.17 14.53
N GLN A 748 -3.60 -55.27 15.82
CA GLN A 748 -4.37 -54.64 16.92
C GLN A 748 -4.23 -53.10 16.94
N ASN A 749 -3.18 -52.54 16.36
CA ASN A 749 -2.95 -51.10 16.28
C ASN A 749 -3.77 -50.44 15.16
N LEU A 750 -4.32 -51.25 14.25
CA LEU A 750 -5.07 -50.78 13.08
C LEU A 750 -6.46 -50.24 13.46
N GLU A 751 -7.17 -50.90 14.39
CA GLU A 751 -8.48 -50.44 14.86
C GLU A 751 -8.35 -49.12 15.63
N LYS A 752 -7.32 -49.00 16.47
CA LYS A 752 -6.98 -47.77 17.20
C LYS A 752 -6.65 -46.62 16.25
N LEU A 753 -5.82 -46.88 15.25
CA LEU A 753 -5.46 -45.87 14.26
C LEU A 753 -6.69 -45.45 13.43
N LEU A 754 -7.53 -46.41 13.04
CA LEU A 754 -8.76 -46.13 12.30
C LEU A 754 -9.74 -45.28 13.11
N GLU A 755 -9.88 -45.54 14.42
CA GLU A 755 -10.67 -44.69 15.33
C GLU A 755 -10.24 -43.23 15.27
N LEU A 756 -8.93 -42.95 15.27
CA LEU A 756 -8.41 -41.58 15.19
C LEU A 756 -8.68 -40.93 13.83
N LEU A 757 -8.36 -41.63 12.73
CA LEU A 757 -8.44 -41.09 11.37
C LEU A 757 -9.87 -40.77 10.93
N LEU A 758 -10.86 -41.51 11.43
CA LEU A 758 -12.27 -41.28 11.13
C LEU A 758 -12.84 -39.99 11.76
N HIS A 759 -12.10 -39.30 12.64
CA HIS A 759 -12.47 -37.97 13.14
C HIS A 759 -12.28 -36.86 12.08
N GLY A 760 -11.58 -37.14 10.98
CA GLY A 760 -11.47 -36.26 9.81
C GLY A 760 -10.07 -35.70 9.58
N MET A 761 -9.96 -34.75 8.64
CA MET A 761 -8.67 -34.16 8.24
C MET A 761 -7.92 -33.51 9.41
N MET A 762 -6.58 -33.54 9.39
CA MET A 762 -5.73 -32.80 10.32
C MET A 762 -5.84 -31.28 10.10
N LEU A 763 -6.29 -30.56 11.13
CA LEU A 763 -6.33 -29.09 11.21
C LEU A 763 -6.93 -28.41 9.95
N PRO A 764 -8.15 -28.77 9.51
CA PRO A 764 -8.74 -28.31 8.25
C PRO A 764 -8.79 -26.77 8.15
N ASN A 765 -9.07 -26.09 9.25
CA ASN A 765 -9.26 -24.63 9.31
C ASN A 765 -7.96 -23.83 9.54
N MET A 766 -6.78 -24.40 9.28
CA MET A 766 -5.50 -23.73 9.47
C MET A 766 -4.68 -23.66 8.17
N GLU A 767 -4.53 -22.45 7.64
CA GLU A 767 -3.89 -22.15 6.35
C GLU A 767 -2.61 -21.31 6.57
N THR A 768 -1.55 -21.95 7.04
CA THR A 768 -0.24 -21.31 7.23
C THR A 768 0.83 -22.10 6.49
N ASP A 769 1.59 -21.47 5.61
CA ASP A 769 2.52 -22.12 4.66
C ASP A 769 3.45 -23.20 5.28
N TRP A 770 3.87 -23.04 6.53
CA TRP A 770 4.75 -23.99 7.21
C TRP A 770 4.06 -25.29 7.65
N ILE A 771 2.72 -25.35 7.67
CA ILE A 771 1.95 -26.52 8.08
C ILE A 771 1.67 -27.48 6.93
N ASP A 772 1.67 -26.97 5.69
CA ASP A 772 1.22 -27.71 4.51
C ASP A 772 2.04 -28.96 4.25
N THR A 773 3.36 -28.90 4.49
CA THR A 773 4.22 -30.09 4.39
C THR A 773 3.77 -31.20 5.35
N PHE A 774 3.41 -30.86 6.60
CA PHE A 774 2.95 -31.85 7.58
C PHE A 774 1.59 -32.44 7.20
N LYS A 775 0.67 -31.58 6.73
CA LYS A 775 -0.66 -32.01 6.25
C LYS A 775 -0.56 -32.96 5.06
N ASN A 776 0.31 -32.64 4.10
CA ASN A 776 0.52 -33.46 2.90
C ASN A 776 1.16 -34.81 3.24
N ASP A 777 2.23 -34.81 4.03
CA ASP A 777 2.92 -36.04 4.47
C ASP A 777 1.94 -36.99 5.21
N PHE A 778 1.13 -36.42 6.10
CA PHE A 778 0.14 -37.19 6.87
C PHE A 778 -1.03 -37.66 6.01
N SER A 779 -1.55 -36.81 5.12
CA SER A 779 -2.69 -37.16 4.24
C SER A 779 -2.32 -38.26 3.27
N ASN A 780 -1.12 -38.23 2.68
CA ASN A 780 -0.65 -39.31 1.80
C ASN A 780 -0.61 -40.66 2.54
N SER A 781 -0.05 -40.68 3.75
CA SER A 781 0.01 -41.90 4.58
C SER A 781 -1.39 -42.41 4.95
N THR A 782 -2.33 -41.49 5.17
CA THR A 782 -3.73 -41.79 5.51
C THR A 782 -4.50 -42.33 4.32
N ILE A 783 -4.38 -41.70 3.14
CA ILE A 783 -4.98 -42.18 1.89
C ILE A 783 -4.49 -43.60 1.59
N ASP A 784 -3.18 -43.85 1.65
CA ASP A 784 -2.60 -45.19 1.39
C ASP A 784 -3.16 -46.27 2.34
N LEU A 785 -3.35 -45.94 3.62
CA LEU A 785 -3.93 -46.86 4.59
C LEU A 785 -5.42 -47.09 4.32
N LEU A 786 -6.20 -46.03 4.15
CA LEU A 786 -7.63 -46.09 3.95
C LEU A 786 -7.99 -46.79 2.63
N CYS A 787 -7.22 -46.59 1.56
CA CYS A 787 -7.38 -47.32 0.29
C CYS A 787 -7.15 -48.83 0.47
N ARG A 788 -6.09 -49.21 1.20
CA ARG A 788 -5.82 -50.64 1.51
C ARG A 788 -6.94 -51.26 2.33
N LEU A 789 -7.53 -50.50 3.26
CA LEU A 789 -8.68 -50.95 4.05
C LEU A 789 -9.95 -51.06 3.20
N LEU A 790 -10.20 -50.12 2.29
CA LEU A 790 -11.39 -50.13 1.44
C LEU A 790 -11.48 -51.39 0.56
N LYS A 791 -10.33 -51.98 0.21
CA LYS A 791 -10.18 -53.22 -0.58
C LYS A 791 -10.43 -54.51 0.22
N ARG A 792 -10.59 -54.43 1.55
CA ARG A 792 -10.85 -55.59 2.40
C ARG A 792 -12.31 -56.05 2.32
N GLU A 793 -12.51 -57.35 2.10
CA GLU A 793 -13.84 -57.94 2.02
C GLU A 793 -14.51 -58.12 3.39
N ASP A 794 -13.71 -58.22 4.46
CA ASP A 794 -14.15 -58.45 5.85
C ASP A 794 -14.72 -57.21 6.56
N LEU A 795 -14.63 -56.01 5.97
CA LEU A 795 -15.16 -54.78 6.56
C LEU A 795 -16.66 -54.59 6.28
N SER A 796 -17.42 -54.14 7.28
CA SER A 796 -18.84 -53.83 7.13
C SER A 796 -19.07 -52.67 6.14
N GLU A 797 -20.22 -52.67 5.47
CA GLU A 797 -20.62 -51.59 4.56
C GLU A 797 -20.68 -50.23 5.27
N THR A 798 -21.09 -50.21 6.54
CA THR A 798 -21.13 -48.98 7.36
C THR A 798 -19.74 -48.40 7.60
N LEU A 799 -18.73 -49.25 7.81
CA LEU A 799 -17.35 -48.82 7.99
C LEU A 799 -16.72 -48.40 6.66
N LYS A 800 -17.02 -49.12 5.56
CA LYS A 800 -16.59 -48.73 4.20
C LYS A 800 -17.12 -47.36 3.79
N LEU A 801 -18.37 -47.03 4.14
CA LEU A 801 -18.93 -45.68 3.93
C LEU A 801 -18.15 -44.61 4.70
N LYS A 802 -17.87 -44.83 5.99
CA LYS A 802 -17.08 -43.89 6.79
C LYS A 802 -15.68 -43.69 6.23
N ILE A 803 -15.02 -44.77 5.81
CA ILE A 803 -13.70 -44.71 5.15
C ILE A 803 -13.78 -43.91 3.85
N ALA A 804 -14.79 -44.13 3.02
CA ALA A 804 -14.99 -43.38 1.78
C ALA A 804 -15.25 -41.89 2.04
N ASP A 805 -16.05 -41.57 3.06
CA ASP A 805 -16.30 -40.18 3.49
C ASP A 805 -15.03 -39.49 3.98
N THR A 806 -14.19 -40.20 4.76
CA THR A 806 -12.89 -39.67 5.19
C THR A 806 -11.92 -39.53 4.00
N LEU A 807 -11.89 -40.47 3.06
CA LEU A 807 -11.09 -40.36 1.84
C LEU A 807 -11.47 -39.12 1.03
N PHE A 808 -12.76 -38.81 0.88
CA PHE A 808 -13.22 -37.58 0.19
C PHE A 808 -12.79 -36.28 0.89
N GLN A 809 -12.53 -36.32 2.20
CA GLN A 809 -11.96 -35.16 2.89
C GLN A 809 -10.49 -34.96 2.49
N HIS A 810 -9.72 -36.02 2.29
CA HIS A 810 -8.29 -35.93 1.92
C HIS A 810 -8.06 -35.79 0.40
N ASP A 811 -8.89 -36.46 -0.40
CA ASP A 811 -8.87 -36.45 -1.87
C ASP A 811 -10.31 -36.50 -2.40
N TYR A 812 -10.79 -35.34 -2.82
CA TYR A 812 -12.16 -35.13 -3.28
C TYR A 812 -12.45 -35.71 -4.67
N ILE A 813 -11.40 -36.05 -5.45
CA ILE A 813 -11.51 -36.70 -6.76
C ILE A 813 -11.10 -38.19 -6.71
N HIS A 814 -11.17 -38.79 -5.52
CA HIS A 814 -10.79 -40.19 -5.32
C HIS A 814 -11.79 -41.19 -5.95
N GLU A 815 -11.42 -41.76 -7.09
CA GLU A 815 -12.29 -42.64 -7.90
C GLU A 815 -12.76 -43.90 -7.14
N GLU A 816 -11.88 -44.59 -6.39
CA GLU A 816 -12.29 -45.82 -5.68
C GLU A 816 -13.32 -45.55 -4.55
N ALA A 817 -13.20 -44.39 -3.88
CA ALA A 817 -14.12 -43.97 -2.82
C ALA A 817 -15.50 -43.65 -3.40
N LEU A 818 -15.53 -43.04 -4.60
CA LEU A 818 -16.76 -42.81 -5.36
C LEU A 818 -17.49 -44.10 -5.68
N CYS A 819 -16.80 -45.09 -6.26
CA CYS A 819 -17.40 -46.36 -6.63
C CYS A 819 -18.03 -47.06 -5.41
N VAL A 820 -17.28 -47.16 -4.31
CA VAL A 820 -17.76 -47.82 -3.09
C VAL A 820 -18.94 -47.07 -2.46
N LYS A 821 -18.87 -45.74 -2.34
CA LYS A 821 -19.94 -44.94 -1.76
C LYS A 821 -21.23 -44.99 -2.60
N CYS A 822 -21.13 -44.85 -3.92
CA CYS A 822 -22.30 -44.92 -4.81
C CYS A 822 -22.94 -46.32 -4.81
N ARG A 823 -22.13 -47.38 -4.79
CA ARG A 823 -22.61 -48.76 -4.73
C ARG A 823 -23.40 -49.04 -3.45
N ILE A 824 -22.83 -48.72 -2.30
CA ILE A 824 -23.49 -48.95 -1.01
C ILE A 824 -24.77 -48.10 -0.90
N LEU A 825 -24.74 -46.84 -1.33
CA LEU A 825 -25.94 -45.98 -1.34
C LEU A 825 -27.05 -46.54 -2.24
N CYS A 826 -26.71 -47.09 -3.40
CA CYS A 826 -27.67 -47.74 -4.29
C CYS A 826 -28.23 -49.04 -3.72
N GLN A 827 -27.41 -49.88 -3.08
CA GLN A 827 -27.84 -51.09 -2.37
C GLN A 827 -28.79 -50.76 -1.21
N GLN A 828 -28.57 -49.64 -0.52
CA GLN A 828 -29.47 -49.11 0.52
C GLN A 828 -30.74 -48.43 -0.04
N GLY A 829 -30.97 -48.44 -1.36
CA GLY A 829 -32.13 -47.80 -2.00
C GLY A 829 -32.05 -46.27 -2.11
N LYS A 830 -30.94 -45.65 -1.68
CA LYS A 830 -30.71 -44.18 -1.68
C LYS A 830 -30.16 -43.69 -3.02
N LYS A 831 -30.79 -44.08 -4.13
CA LYS A 831 -30.33 -43.79 -5.51
C LYS A 831 -30.20 -42.30 -5.81
N GLY A 832 -31.09 -41.47 -5.25
CA GLY A 832 -31.01 -40.01 -5.39
C GLY A 832 -29.73 -39.43 -4.77
N LEU A 833 -29.32 -39.92 -3.60
CA LEU A 833 -28.10 -39.49 -2.93
C LEU A 833 -26.85 -39.98 -3.66
N ALA A 834 -26.86 -41.21 -4.18
CA ALA A 834 -25.78 -41.73 -5.02
C ALA A 834 -25.59 -40.86 -6.27
N LYS A 835 -26.68 -40.45 -6.93
CA LYS A 835 -26.62 -39.52 -8.05
C LYS A 835 -26.05 -38.16 -7.66
N THR A 836 -26.47 -37.57 -6.55
CA THR A 836 -25.92 -36.30 -6.07
C THR A 836 -24.41 -36.40 -5.81
N VAL A 837 -23.95 -37.48 -5.17
CA VAL A 837 -22.52 -37.72 -4.92
C VAL A 837 -21.73 -37.83 -6.23
N TYR A 838 -22.25 -38.57 -7.20
CA TYR A 838 -21.64 -38.72 -8.53
C TYR A 838 -21.62 -37.43 -9.35
N ASP A 839 -22.72 -36.70 -9.41
CA ASP A 839 -22.82 -35.43 -10.14
C ASP A 839 -21.86 -34.40 -9.54
N THR A 840 -21.75 -34.37 -8.20
CA THR A 840 -20.80 -33.51 -7.48
C THR A 840 -19.37 -33.91 -7.82
N PHE A 841 -19.03 -35.21 -7.75
CA PHE A 841 -17.72 -35.71 -8.14
C PHE A 841 -17.35 -35.35 -9.58
N CYS A 842 -18.24 -35.54 -10.55
CA CYS A 842 -17.96 -35.25 -11.96
C CYS A 842 -17.68 -33.76 -12.18
N LYS A 843 -18.42 -32.90 -11.47
CA LYS A 843 -18.19 -31.46 -11.49
C LYS A 843 -16.81 -31.10 -10.94
N GLU A 844 -16.44 -31.66 -9.80
CA GLU A 844 -15.12 -31.41 -9.20
C GLU A 844 -13.97 -32.03 -10.04
N TYR A 845 -14.16 -33.22 -10.59
CA TYR A 845 -13.20 -33.90 -11.47
C TYR A 845 -12.91 -33.06 -12.73
N ALA A 846 -13.96 -32.55 -13.37
CA ALA A 846 -13.81 -31.66 -14.53
C ALA A 846 -13.17 -30.32 -14.17
N ALA A 847 -13.50 -29.76 -13.01
CA ALA A 847 -12.91 -28.53 -12.52
C ALA A 847 -11.40 -28.68 -12.21
N SER A 848 -10.98 -29.83 -11.67
CA SER A 848 -9.59 -30.07 -11.25
C SER A 848 -8.69 -30.61 -12.37
N LEU A 849 -9.19 -31.48 -13.24
CA LEU A 849 -8.39 -32.14 -14.30
C LEU A 849 -8.67 -31.61 -15.71
N GLY A 850 -9.63 -30.70 -15.88
CA GLY A 850 -9.97 -30.09 -17.17
C GLY A 850 -10.57 -31.07 -18.20
N THR A 851 -10.99 -32.25 -17.75
CA THR A 851 -11.57 -33.31 -18.58
C THR A 851 -12.77 -33.94 -17.87
N GLU A 852 -13.78 -34.38 -18.63
CA GLU A 852 -14.96 -35.04 -18.06
C GLU A 852 -14.60 -36.42 -17.51
N TYR A 853 -15.26 -36.83 -16.42
CA TYR A 853 -15.09 -38.16 -15.86
C TYR A 853 -15.61 -39.22 -16.83
N LYS A 854 -14.76 -40.19 -17.16
CA LYS A 854 -14.97 -41.15 -18.25
C LYS A 854 -16.08 -42.19 -18.02
N PHE A 855 -16.45 -42.46 -16.76
CA PHE A 855 -17.40 -43.52 -16.41
C PHE A 855 -18.72 -42.92 -15.93
N SER A 856 -19.83 -43.42 -16.46
CA SER A 856 -21.19 -43.09 -16.04
C SER A 856 -21.52 -43.64 -14.65
N LEU A 857 -22.55 -43.07 -14.00
CA LEU A 857 -23.05 -43.57 -12.71
C LEU A 857 -23.41 -45.07 -12.76
N MET A 858 -23.97 -45.55 -13.87
CA MET A 858 -24.33 -46.96 -14.00
C MET A 858 -23.08 -47.84 -14.12
N GLU A 859 -22.07 -47.41 -14.87
CA GLU A 859 -20.82 -48.16 -15.04
C GLU A 859 -20.06 -48.34 -13.71
N ILE A 860 -19.98 -47.30 -12.87
CA ILE A 860 -19.30 -47.41 -11.57
C ILE A 860 -20.08 -48.25 -10.53
N ILE A 861 -21.41 -48.36 -10.69
CA ILE A 861 -22.26 -49.21 -9.84
C ILE A 861 -22.12 -50.67 -10.29
N ASP A 862 -22.04 -50.91 -11.61
CA ASP A 862 -22.01 -52.23 -12.24
C ASP A 862 -20.61 -52.87 -12.33
N GLU A 863 -19.53 -52.16 -11.95
CA GLU A 863 -18.17 -52.72 -11.84
C GLU A 863 -18.06 -53.80 -10.73
N GLN A 864 -18.58 -54.98 -11.04
CA GLN A 864 -18.09 -56.28 -10.61
C GLN A 864 -17.83 -57.11 -11.87
N ASN A 865 -16.58 -57.04 -12.35
CA ASN A 865 -15.87 -58.20 -12.89
C ASN A 865 -14.38 -58.03 -12.64
#